data_AF-A0A925R0H0-F1
#
_entry.id   AF-A0A925R0H0-F1
#
_cell.length_a   1.000
_cell.length_b   1.000
_cell.length_c   1.000
_cell.angle_alpha   90.00
_cell.angle_beta   90.00
_cell.angle_gamma   90.00
#
_symmetry.space_group_name_H-M   'P 1'
#
loop_
_entity.id
_entity.type
_entity.pdbx_description
1 polymer ?
#
loop_
_entity_poly.entity_id
_entity_poly.type
_entity_poly.pdbx_seq_one_letter_code
_entity_poly.pdbx_strand_id
1 'polypeptide(L)'
;MAFPPEFLDELRNRVGLAGIVGRRVKLAKKGREYSGLCPFHNEKSPSFTVNEDKGFFHCLAGETRVVTWNGTIAIAQLAGGRHRVLTEGGEWVDAEFKAYGTQRLHRIVLGRNGVTKEIYATDGHRWFVRDRAETTTAQLRRGHRLASVLPHMRDVAPHAEGIRHGIVFGDGFLDQAKNYCIVNLHMEKEELAPWFDGFPTGHYKREQGEPYTQIRNLPAHLKQLPALDADPAYVAGFIAGYLATDGHVAKDGTIMLHSIDRAALQWVRDAAIRLGVSTLGITTQERQGYGDAPSSIHRIHFLTSTLPAAMVLRAQARLRMDASRKKFERTRWVVKSVEPTDRVEEVYCAEVPGTHSFALEDNLLTGNCFGCGAHGDAIGFEMRANHLGFTEAVEKLASELGLDVPKATPEERKREAQRASLHDCMEAACRFFETQLRNAAGRDGLAYLRDRGLSEETIARFRLGWAPDSREALKKAIMSESVPESLMIEAGLLKKPDADSPRGGASFDFFRGRVTFPVTDRRGRVVAFGARTLGDGQPKYLNSPDTPLFHKGSMLYGLAHARETAREKGVALAVEGYMDVIALHQAGFQYAVAPLGTALTEQQIEELWRLADEPILCFDGDNAGQRAMARAAARGLPILKPGKSLRFAVLPYPEDPDSLIKAKGAAAMQAVLDAASPLFEVTWQLATEGRALDTPERRAALEQELKEKTFEIADEGVRYQYLAAFRERMRTAFRPPRPQWNGPGGGGGKRYEIKRRPGDPALRSMDGRLPGAGRPMPPASPQTRQERLLLTLILVHPPLVEEVAERLGETTFTDSELDKLRRGILKHLDIARDLDSESLQGHLRSDGFSPVLDSLLDANAYKIARPDAVHEARSLWEHIFTLYTRKELQADCGHAVETFAREPSEANFNYLAALINSRGRGLDEDDERTGAG
;
A
#
# COMPACT_ATOMS: atom_id res chain seq x y z
N MET A 1 17.53 29.81 14.50
CA MET A 1 17.90 29.53 15.89
C MET A 1 17.69 28.04 16.18
N ALA A 2 18.73 27.31 16.55
CA ALA A 2 18.61 26.00 17.15
C ALA A 2 18.65 26.14 18.68
N PHE A 3 17.56 25.79 19.36
CA PHE A 3 17.55 25.78 20.82
C PHE A 3 18.34 24.55 21.33
N PRO A 4 19.13 24.68 22.42
CA PRO A 4 19.76 23.55 23.08
C PRO A 4 18.73 22.46 23.40
N PRO A 5 19.03 21.17 23.13
CA PRO A 5 18.12 20.06 23.43
C PRO A 5 17.65 20.07 24.89
N GLU A 6 18.57 20.34 25.82
CA GLU A 6 18.30 20.43 27.25
C GLU A 6 17.22 21.47 27.61
N PHE A 7 17.22 22.62 26.91
CA PHE A 7 16.21 23.66 27.12
C PHE A 7 14.85 23.30 26.52
N LEU A 8 14.85 22.70 25.32
CA LEU A 8 13.61 22.21 24.72
C LEU A 8 12.99 21.09 25.56
N ASP A 9 13.82 20.24 26.16
CA ASP A 9 13.38 19.16 27.03
C ASP A 9 12.85 19.72 28.36
N GLU A 10 13.52 20.72 28.96
CA GLU A 10 12.99 21.43 30.12
C GLU A 10 11.64 22.09 29.82
N LEU A 11 11.52 22.76 28.66
CA LEU A 11 10.28 23.38 28.23
C LEU A 11 9.17 22.34 28.06
N ARG A 12 9.45 21.23 27.36
CA ARG A 12 8.47 20.14 27.16
C ARG A 12 8.06 19.47 28.46
N ASN A 13 8.98 19.34 29.43
CA ASN A 13 8.70 18.74 30.73
C ASN A 13 7.86 19.64 31.64
N ARG A 14 7.99 20.96 31.52
CA ARG A 14 7.19 21.93 32.31
C ARG A 14 5.82 22.23 31.70
N VAL A 15 5.65 22.00 30.39
CA VAL A 15 4.40 22.28 29.68
C VAL A 15 3.51 21.03 29.60
N GLY A 16 2.41 21.00 30.36
CA GLY A 16 1.40 19.94 30.27
C GLY A 16 0.56 20.05 28.98
N LEU A 17 0.60 19.02 28.13
CA LEU A 17 -0.10 18.98 26.84
C LEU A 17 -1.63 19.12 27.00
N ALA A 18 -2.24 18.47 28.00
CA ALA A 18 -3.67 18.61 28.26
C ALA A 18 -4.03 20.01 28.77
N GLY A 19 -3.15 20.65 29.55
CA GLY A 19 -3.30 22.03 29.99
C GLY A 19 -3.36 23.00 28.80
N ILE A 20 -2.49 22.82 27.80
CA ILE A 20 -2.48 23.66 26.61
C ILE A 20 -3.71 23.44 25.72
N VAL A 21 -4.04 22.18 25.41
CA VAL A 21 -5.19 21.85 24.58
C VAL A 21 -6.49 22.30 25.24
N GLY A 22 -6.60 22.11 26.56
CA GLY A 22 -7.77 22.49 27.37
C GLY A 22 -8.09 23.98 27.35
N ARG A 23 -7.15 24.85 26.92
CA ARG A 23 -7.41 26.28 26.72
C ARG A 23 -8.34 26.56 25.54
N ARG A 24 -8.45 25.64 24.57
CA ARG A 24 -9.22 25.84 23.33
C ARG A 24 -10.42 24.95 23.19
N VAL A 25 -10.31 23.70 23.62
CA VAL A 25 -11.39 22.73 23.52
C VAL A 25 -11.70 22.18 24.90
N LYS A 26 -12.98 22.00 25.18
CA LYS A 26 -13.42 21.39 26.43
C LYS A 26 -12.99 19.93 26.44
N LEU A 27 -12.05 19.61 27.32
CA LEU A 27 -11.57 18.26 27.55
C LEU A 27 -12.29 17.63 28.74
N ALA A 28 -12.71 16.37 28.60
CA ALA A 28 -13.24 15.54 29.67
C ALA A 28 -12.24 14.43 30.00
N LYS A 29 -11.88 14.28 31.27
CA LYS A 29 -10.96 13.24 31.72
C LYS A 29 -11.64 11.87 31.65
N LYS A 30 -11.02 10.91 30.96
CA LYS A 30 -11.41 9.50 30.87
C LYS A 30 -10.20 8.62 31.24
N GLY A 31 -10.11 8.23 32.52
CA GLY A 31 -8.98 7.45 33.01
C GLY A 31 -7.67 8.26 33.03
N ARG A 32 -6.63 7.76 32.33
CA ARG A 32 -5.32 8.42 32.17
C ARG A 32 -5.26 9.39 30.99
N GLU A 33 -6.36 9.52 30.23
CA GLU A 33 -6.43 10.34 29.02
C GLU A 33 -7.52 11.43 29.16
N TYR A 34 -7.42 12.45 28.32
CA TYR A 34 -8.42 13.49 28.17
C TYR A 34 -9.05 13.37 26.78
N SER A 35 -10.37 13.50 26.67
CA SER A 35 -11.09 13.40 25.39
C SER A 35 -11.93 14.65 25.15
N GLY A 36 -11.98 15.15 23.92
CA GLY A 36 -12.75 16.33 23.55
C GLY A 36 -12.98 16.42 22.04
N LEU A 37 -13.59 17.52 21.61
CA LEU A 37 -13.72 17.85 20.20
C LEU A 37 -12.36 18.29 19.65
N CYS A 38 -12.04 17.90 18.42
CA CYS A 38 -10.82 18.27 17.74
C CYS A 38 -10.74 19.80 17.56
N PRO A 39 -9.66 20.47 18.00
CA PRO A 39 -9.48 21.90 17.79
C PRO A 39 -9.16 22.27 16.34
N PHE A 40 -8.96 21.28 15.47
CA PHE A 40 -8.53 21.46 14.08
C PHE A 40 -9.61 21.08 13.06
N HIS A 41 -10.70 20.45 13.49
CA HIS A 41 -11.79 20.01 12.62
C HIS A 41 -13.14 20.36 13.27
N ASN A 42 -14.10 20.77 12.45
CA ASN A 42 -15.43 21.12 12.94
C ASN A 42 -16.30 19.85 13.09
N GLU A 43 -16.15 19.17 14.22
CA GLU A 43 -16.87 17.91 14.53
C GLU A 43 -17.88 18.10 15.67
N LYS A 44 -18.94 17.27 15.67
CA LYS A 44 -20.00 17.29 16.70
C LYS A 44 -19.84 16.21 17.77
N SER A 45 -18.95 15.24 17.57
CA SER A 45 -18.67 14.12 18.47
C SER A 45 -17.20 14.13 18.91
N PRO A 46 -16.88 13.91 20.19
CA PRO A 46 -15.49 13.89 20.67
C PRO A 46 -14.67 12.79 19.99
N SER A 47 -13.71 13.16 19.14
CA SER A 47 -12.76 12.21 18.52
C SER A 47 -11.31 12.47 18.93
N PHE A 48 -11.04 13.61 19.59
CA PHE A 48 -9.69 14.03 19.95
C PHE A 48 -9.32 13.56 21.36
N THR A 49 -8.18 12.87 21.48
CA THR A 49 -7.69 12.32 22.75
C THR A 49 -6.29 12.85 23.06
N VAL A 50 -6.07 13.32 24.29
CA VAL A 50 -4.80 13.85 24.78
C VAL A 50 -4.32 12.97 25.94
N ASN A 51 -3.08 12.48 25.84
CA ASN A 51 -2.45 11.68 26.88
C ASN A 51 -1.20 12.44 27.38
N GLU A 52 -1.19 12.84 28.65
CA GLU A 52 -0.09 13.63 29.24
C GLU A 52 1.21 12.82 29.37
N ASP A 53 1.13 11.49 29.44
CA ASP A 53 2.26 10.60 29.68
C ASP A 53 3.02 10.20 28.39
N LYS A 54 2.45 10.43 27.19
CA LYS A 54 2.93 9.86 25.90
C LYS A 54 3.73 10.83 25.00
N GLY A 55 4.41 11.81 25.57
CA GLY A 55 4.96 12.97 24.86
C GLY A 55 6.09 12.84 23.82
N PHE A 56 6.47 11.70 23.21
CA PHE A 56 7.56 11.63 22.21
C PHE A 56 7.49 10.45 21.20
N PHE A 57 8.34 10.47 20.15
CA PHE A 57 8.47 9.47 19.07
C PHE A 57 9.26 8.22 19.53
N HIS A 58 8.92 7.02 19.01
CA HIS A 58 9.33 5.71 19.57
C HIS A 58 9.80 4.72 18.49
N CYS A 59 11.09 4.72 18.13
CA CYS A 59 11.57 4.02 16.93
C CYS A 59 12.77 3.08 17.16
N LEU A 60 13.02 2.22 16.17
CA LEU A 60 14.04 1.17 16.11
C LEU A 60 15.12 1.49 15.07
N ALA A 61 16.32 0.96 15.29
CA ALA A 61 17.42 0.98 14.32
C ALA A 61 17.09 0.20 13.04
N GLY A 62 17.65 0.62 11.91
CA GLY A 62 17.29 0.10 10.58
C GLY A 62 17.55 -1.39 10.37
N GLU A 63 18.57 -1.96 11.00
CA GLU A 63 18.89 -3.39 10.94
C GLU A 63 17.93 -4.28 11.74
N THR A 64 17.09 -3.68 12.59
CA THR A 64 16.17 -4.43 13.44
C THR A 64 15.21 -5.23 12.59
N ARG A 65 15.20 -6.56 12.75
CA ARG A 65 14.38 -7.44 11.91
C ARG A 65 12.98 -7.65 12.47
N VAL A 66 11.99 -7.53 11.60
CA VAL A 66 10.55 -7.63 11.89
C VAL A 66 9.99 -8.91 11.30
N VAL A 67 9.11 -9.59 12.03
CA VAL A 67 8.33 -10.72 11.52
C VAL A 67 7.22 -10.20 10.63
N THR A 68 7.30 -10.53 9.34
CA THR A 68 6.26 -10.22 8.34
C THR A 68 5.73 -11.49 7.69
N TRP A 69 4.60 -11.38 7.00
CA TRP A 69 4.01 -12.49 6.22
C TRP A 69 4.97 -13.05 5.16
N ASN A 70 5.85 -12.20 4.63
CA ASN A 70 6.84 -12.54 3.61
C ASN A 70 8.19 -12.95 4.22
N GLY A 71 8.21 -13.29 5.50
CA GLY A 71 9.41 -13.66 6.24
C GLY A 71 9.94 -12.54 7.11
N THR A 72 11.10 -12.78 7.70
CA THR A 72 11.73 -11.85 8.64
C THR A 72 12.56 -10.81 7.88
N ILE A 73 12.22 -9.52 7.92
CA ILE A 73 12.82 -8.45 7.07
C ILE A 73 13.38 -7.31 7.94
N ALA A 74 14.47 -6.66 7.54
CA ALA A 74 15.01 -5.51 8.25
C ALA A 74 14.05 -4.31 8.18
N ILE A 75 13.82 -3.61 9.29
CA ILE A 75 12.78 -2.59 9.38
C ILE A 75 13.00 -1.40 8.44
N ALA A 76 14.26 -1.05 8.13
CA ALA A 76 14.56 -0.02 7.12
C ALA A 76 14.05 -0.38 5.72
N GLN A 77 14.06 -1.67 5.36
CA GLN A 77 13.59 -2.14 4.05
C GLN A 77 12.06 -2.17 3.94
N LEU A 78 11.36 -2.08 5.08
CA LEU A 78 9.91 -2.02 5.13
C LEU A 78 9.40 -0.58 5.01
N ALA A 79 10.25 0.41 5.30
CA ALA A 79 9.87 1.82 5.34
C ALA A 79 9.35 2.32 3.98
N GLY A 80 8.25 3.06 4.00
CA GLY A 80 7.54 3.52 2.81
C GLY A 80 6.55 2.50 2.23
N GLY A 81 6.47 1.29 2.80
CA GLY A 81 5.57 0.23 2.37
C GLY A 81 4.52 -0.15 3.42
N ARG A 82 3.52 -0.92 2.97
CA ARG A 82 2.53 -1.57 3.84
C ARG A 82 2.78 -3.08 3.85
N HIS A 83 2.99 -3.63 5.04
CA HIS A 83 3.39 -5.02 5.23
C HIS A 83 2.53 -5.70 6.29
N ARG A 84 2.25 -6.98 6.08
CA ARG A 84 1.48 -7.78 7.01
C ARG A 84 2.36 -8.28 8.15
N VAL A 85 2.07 -7.87 9.38
CA VAL A 85 2.88 -8.13 10.58
C VAL A 85 2.10 -8.94 11.62
N LEU A 86 2.84 -9.68 12.44
CA LEU A 86 2.27 -10.44 13.55
C LEU A 86 2.07 -9.55 14.78
N THR A 87 0.84 -9.41 15.25
CA THR A 87 0.47 -8.55 16.39
C THR A 87 0.38 -9.34 17.70
N GLU A 88 0.20 -8.65 18.85
CA GLU A 88 0.13 -9.31 20.17
C GLU A 88 -0.92 -10.43 20.30
N GLY A 89 -1.98 -10.43 19.47
CA GLY A 89 -3.02 -11.45 19.48
C GLY A 89 -2.57 -12.79 18.88
N GLY A 90 -1.46 -12.81 18.13
CA GLY A 90 -1.11 -13.92 17.24
C GLY A 90 -1.73 -13.76 15.84
N GLU A 91 -2.39 -12.62 15.58
CA GLU A 91 -3.06 -12.27 14.34
C GLU A 91 -2.15 -11.50 13.38
N TRP A 92 -2.41 -11.65 12.09
CA TRP A 92 -1.70 -10.96 11.02
C TRP A 92 -2.47 -9.72 10.58
N VAL A 93 -1.83 -8.55 10.66
CA VAL A 93 -2.45 -7.24 10.36
C VAL A 93 -1.56 -6.47 9.39
N ASP A 94 -2.17 -5.80 8.41
CA ASP A 94 -1.45 -4.92 7.48
C ASP A 94 -1.10 -3.60 8.20
N ALA A 95 0.20 -3.27 8.24
CA ALA A 95 0.74 -2.09 8.91
C ALA A 95 1.68 -1.31 7.99
N GLU A 96 1.64 0.01 8.06
CA GLU A 96 2.60 0.87 7.36
C GLU A 96 3.91 0.95 8.13
N PHE A 97 5.04 1.05 7.44
CA PHE A 97 6.33 1.32 8.06
C PHE A 97 6.85 2.67 7.58
N LYS A 98 7.41 3.46 8.50
CA LYS A 98 7.90 4.81 8.20
C LYS A 98 9.27 5.04 8.82
N ALA A 99 10.03 5.94 8.20
CA ALA A 99 11.21 6.55 8.79
C ALA A 99 10.80 7.77 9.61
N TYR A 100 11.45 7.96 10.77
CA TYR A 100 11.15 9.03 11.73
C TYR A 100 12.38 9.92 11.97
N GLY A 101 13.22 10.05 10.94
CA GLY A 101 14.43 10.87 10.96
C GLY A 101 15.55 10.30 11.82
N THR A 102 16.61 11.08 11.97
CA THR A 102 17.84 10.67 12.65
C THR A 102 17.75 10.89 14.16
N GLN A 103 18.00 9.84 14.95
CA GLN A 103 17.87 9.86 16.42
C GLN A 103 19.00 9.07 17.10
N ARG A 104 19.30 9.40 18.36
CA ARG A 104 20.29 8.69 19.19
C ARG A 104 19.72 7.38 19.72
N LEU A 105 20.52 6.32 19.71
CA LEU A 105 20.08 4.98 20.08
C LEU A 105 20.70 4.49 21.39
N HIS A 106 19.96 3.63 22.08
CA HIS A 106 20.44 2.81 23.18
C HIS A 106 20.70 1.39 22.70
N ARG A 107 21.75 0.76 23.23
CA ARG A 107 22.04 -0.66 23.03
C ARG A 107 21.33 -1.47 24.10
N ILE A 108 20.42 -2.34 23.67
CA ILE A 108 19.69 -3.26 24.54
C ILE A 108 20.27 -4.66 24.32
N VAL A 109 20.92 -5.20 25.34
CA VAL A 109 21.46 -6.57 25.30
C VAL A 109 20.43 -7.51 25.93
N LEU A 110 19.96 -8.48 25.16
CA LEU A 110 19.00 -9.49 25.57
C LEU A 110 19.68 -10.86 25.68
N GLY A 111 19.22 -11.71 26.59
CA GLY A 111 19.69 -13.08 26.72
C GLY A 111 18.57 -14.10 26.89
N ARG A 112 18.68 -15.24 26.20
CA ARG A 112 17.74 -16.36 26.25
C ARG A 112 18.50 -17.67 25.99
N ASN A 113 18.36 -18.66 26.87
CA ASN A 113 18.96 -20.00 26.72
C ASN A 113 20.46 -20.02 26.35
N GLY A 114 21.25 -19.11 26.94
CA GLY A 114 22.69 -19.00 26.65
C GLY A 114 23.03 -18.22 25.39
N VAL A 115 22.04 -17.80 24.59
CA VAL A 115 22.19 -16.94 23.43
C VAL A 115 21.98 -15.48 23.83
N THR A 116 22.83 -14.60 23.33
CA THR A 116 22.69 -13.14 23.47
C THR A 116 22.28 -12.50 22.14
N LYS A 117 21.54 -11.40 22.23
CA LYS A 117 21.10 -10.60 21.09
C LYS A 117 21.18 -9.13 21.44
N GLU A 118 21.54 -8.30 20.47
CA GLU A 118 21.52 -6.85 20.61
C GLU A 118 20.37 -6.25 19.79
N ILE A 119 19.73 -5.23 20.36
CA ILE A 119 18.75 -4.39 19.64
C ILE A 119 19.07 -2.94 19.95
N TYR A 120 19.01 -2.10 18.93
CA TYR A 120 19.21 -0.66 19.07
C TYR A 120 17.87 0.05 18.92
N ALA A 121 17.53 0.87 19.92
CA ALA A 121 16.24 1.57 19.96
C ALA A 121 16.37 2.94 20.60
N THR A 122 15.48 3.84 20.23
CA THR A 122 15.31 5.14 20.90
C THR A 122 14.89 4.96 22.35
N ASP A 123 15.15 5.96 23.19
CA ASP A 123 14.83 5.98 24.61
C ASP A 123 13.33 5.74 24.89
N GLY A 124 12.46 6.28 24.05
CA GLY A 124 11.02 6.15 24.15
C GLY A 124 10.46 4.85 23.58
N HIS A 125 11.24 4.04 22.85
CA HIS A 125 10.70 2.86 22.18
C HIS A 125 9.98 1.91 23.16
N ARG A 126 8.77 1.48 22.79
CA ARG A 126 7.85 0.78 23.69
C ARG A 126 8.09 -0.72 23.66
N TRP A 127 8.22 -1.30 24.84
CA TRP A 127 8.39 -2.73 25.07
C TRP A 127 7.27 -3.27 25.95
N PHE A 128 6.99 -4.56 25.81
CA PHE A 128 6.07 -5.28 26.69
C PHE A 128 6.87 -6.21 27.59
N VAL A 129 6.69 -6.11 28.91
CA VAL A 129 7.31 -7.00 29.90
C VAL A 129 6.29 -8.04 30.40
N ARG A 130 6.59 -8.75 31.49
CA ARG A 130 5.70 -9.76 32.09
C ARG A 130 4.27 -9.20 32.27
N ASP A 131 3.28 -10.03 31.96
CA ASP A 131 1.85 -9.72 32.00
C ASP A 131 1.42 -8.60 31.01
N ARG A 132 2.23 -8.40 29.95
CA ARG A 132 2.05 -7.36 28.93
C ARG A 132 2.03 -5.94 29.48
N ALA A 133 2.62 -5.73 30.66
CA ALA A 133 2.84 -4.37 31.14
C ALA A 133 3.77 -3.62 30.18
N GLU A 134 3.39 -2.40 29.83
CA GLU A 134 4.16 -1.54 28.93
C GLU A 134 5.33 -0.88 29.68
N THR A 135 6.44 -0.70 28.99
CA THR A 135 7.61 0.05 29.45
C THR A 135 8.34 0.65 28.25
N THR A 136 9.30 1.53 28.47
CA THR A 136 10.12 2.12 27.40
C THR A 136 11.57 1.70 27.51
N THR A 137 12.38 1.90 26.47
CA THR A 137 13.82 1.63 26.52
C THR A 137 14.49 2.34 27.69
N ALA A 138 14.15 3.60 27.96
CA ALA A 138 14.66 4.38 29.08
C ALA A 138 14.29 3.80 30.46
N GLN A 139 13.19 3.04 30.53
CA GLN A 139 12.68 2.40 31.75
C GLN A 139 13.07 0.92 31.84
N LEU A 140 13.59 0.32 30.77
CA LEU A 140 14.06 -1.06 30.78
C LEU A 140 15.25 -1.21 31.75
N ARG A 141 15.20 -2.26 32.57
CA ARG A 141 16.24 -2.59 33.53
C ARG A 141 16.66 -4.05 33.38
N ARG A 142 17.90 -4.34 33.77
CA ARG A 142 18.43 -5.71 33.82
C ARG A 142 17.47 -6.61 34.60
N GLY A 143 17.16 -7.77 34.05
CA GLY A 143 16.22 -8.73 34.64
C GLY A 143 14.78 -8.63 34.14
N HIS A 144 14.39 -7.52 33.48
CA HIS A 144 13.11 -7.44 32.79
C HIS A 144 12.99 -8.56 31.76
N ARG A 145 11.82 -9.19 31.71
CA ARG A 145 11.52 -10.29 30.78
C ARG A 145 10.55 -9.79 29.74
N LEU A 146 11.03 -9.64 28.51
CA LEU A 146 10.23 -9.16 27.40
C LEU A 146 9.20 -10.20 26.97
N ALA A 147 8.02 -9.72 26.59
CA ALA A 147 6.93 -10.55 26.10
C ALA A 147 7.27 -11.15 24.74
N SER A 148 6.69 -12.32 24.48
CA SER A 148 6.80 -13.00 23.20
C SER A 148 5.41 -13.28 22.65
N VAL A 149 5.29 -13.29 21.33
CA VAL A 149 4.04 -13.63 20.65
C VAL A 149 4.26 -14.74 19.64
N LEU A 150 3.32 -15.69 19.59
CA LEU A 150 3.34 -16.81 18.67
C LEU A 150 2.17 -16.65 17.69
N PRO A 151 2.36 -16.95 16.39
CA PRO A 151 1.26 -16.98 15.43
C PRO A 151 0.25 -18.06 15.80
N HIS A 152 -1.02 -17.86 15.44
CA HIS A 152 -2.01 -18.92 15.54
C HIS A 152 -1.63 -20.11 14.66
N MET A 153 -1.62 -21.30 15.26
CA MET A 153 -1.38 -22.56 14.56
C MET A 153 -2.45 -22.77 13.49
N ARG A 154 -2.03 -23.10 12.27
CA ARG A 154 -2.95 -23.53 11.22
C ARG A 154 -3.01 -25.06 11.25
N ASP A 155 -4.22 -25.59 11.30
CA ASP A 155 -4.44 -27.04 11.20
C ASP A 155 -4.28 -27.47 9.74
N VAL A 156 -3.03 -27.63 9.31
CA VAL A 156 -2.65 -28.00 7.94
C VAL A 156 -1.99 -29.37 7.97
N ALA A 157 -2.66 -30.35 7.39
CA ALA A 157 -2.10 -31.68 7.20
C ALA A 157 -0.94 -31.61 6.17
N PRO A 158 0.23 -32.23 6.45
CA PRO A 158 1.34 -32.24 5.52
C PRO A 158 1.02 -33.04 4.25
N HIS A 159 1.22 -32.46 3.06
CA HIS A 159 0.97 -33.11 1.77
C HIS A 159 2.07 -34.13 1.42
N ALA A 160 1.68 -35.27 0.84
CA ALA A 160 2.58 -36.38 0.54
C ALA A 160 3.74 -36.00 -0.41
N GLU A 161 3.46 -35.24 -1.48
CA GLU A 161 4.51 -34.79 -2.40
C GLU A 161 5.49 -33.82 -1.73
N GLY A 162 5.00 -32.97 -0.82
CA GLY A 162 5.84 -32.10 -0.02
C GLY A 162 6.77 -32.92 0.86
N ILE A 163 6.23 -33.94 1.54
CA ILE A 163 7.03 -34.87 2.36
C ILE A 163 8.14 -35.51 1.53
N ARG A 164 7.80 -36.04 0.35
CA ARG A 164 8.75 -36.64 -0.57
C ARG A 164 9.86 -35.65 -0.95
N HIS A 165 9.48 -34.42 -1.31
CA HIS A 165 10.42 -33.36 -1.62
C HIS A 165 11.36 -33.08 -0.43
N GLY A 166 10.83 -32.90 0.78
CA GLY A 166 11.63 -32.65 1.97
C GLY A 166 12.65 -33.76 2.27
N ILE A 167 12.25 -35.03 2.09
CA ILE A 167 13.14 -36.17 2.28
C ILE A 167 14.28 -36.16 1.25
N VAL A 168 13.96 -35.92 -0.03
CA VAL A 168 14.98 -35.83 -1.09
C VAL A 168 15.89 -34.63 -0.89
N PHE A 169 15.35 -33.49 -0.43
CA PHE A 169 16.13 -32.29 -0.16
C PHE A 169 17.18 -32.55 0.92
N GLY A 170 16.82 -33.24 2.00
CA GLY A 170 17.75 -33.56 3.08
C GLY A 170 18.79 -34.62 2.71
N ASP A 171 18.35 -35.86 2.45
CA ASP A 171 19.24 -37.01 2.28
C ASP A 171 19.53 -37.38 0.81
N GLY A 172 18.88 -36.72 -0.15
CA GLY A 172 19.04 -37.03 -1.57
C GLY A 172 20.35 -36.51 -2.15
N PHE A 173 20.85 -37.24 -3.14
CA PHE A 173 22.00 -36.87 -3.96
C PHE A 173 21.56 -36.66 -5.41
N LEU A 174 22.05 -35.59 -6.04
CA LEU A 174 21.81 -35.29 -7.46
C LEU A 174 22.91 -35.93 -8.31
N ASP A 175 22.53 -36.86 -9.19
CA ASP A 175 23.43 -37.34 -10.25
C ASP A 175 23.47 -36.29 -11.37
N GLN A 176 24.52 -35.46 -11.37
CA GLN A 176 24.68 -34.36 -12.32
C GLN A 176 24.78 -34.83 -13.78
N ALA A 177 25.24 -36.07 -14.03
CA ALA A 177 25.38 -36.58 -15.38
C ALA A 177 24.04 -37.03 -15.97
N LYS A 178 23.10 -37.45 -15.12
CA LYS A 178 21.83 -38.07 -15.56
C LYS A 178 20.58 -37.26 -15.19
N ASN A 179 20.76 -36.12 -14.51
CA ASN A 179 19.71 -35.16 -14.16
C ASN A 179 18.53 -35.78 -13.39
N TYR A 180 18.83 -36.67 -12.44
CA TYR A 180 17.85 -37.22 -11.50
C TYR A 180 18.47 -37.35 -10.09
N CYS A 181 17.61 -37.44 -9.09
CA CYS A 181 17.97 -37.63 -7.70
C CYS A 181 17.88 -39.10 -7.29
N ILE A 182 18.74 -39.48 -6.34
CA ILE A 182 18.73 -40.76 -5.65
C ILE A 182 18.67 -40.48 -4.15
N VAL A 183 17.86 -41.24 -3.42
CA VAL A 183 17.87 -41.25 -1.95
C VAL A 183 18.29 -42.62 -1.46
N ASN A 184 19.21 -42.66 -0.50
CA ASN A 184 19.59 -43.88 0.21
C ASN A 184 19.07 -43.79 1.65
N LEU A 185 18.07 -44.59 1.97
CA LEU A 185 17.50 -44.68 3.31
C LEU A 185 18.24 -45.78 4.08
N HIS A 186 18.88 -45.39 5.18
CA HIS A 186 19.64 -46.28 6.05
C HIS A 186 18.95 -46.46 7.40
N MET A 187 19.01 -47.67 7.96
CA MET A 187 18.61 -47.96 9.34
C MET A 187 17.17 -47.47 9.65
N GLU A 188 17.00 -46.68 10.72
CA GLU A 188 15.72 -46.16 11.17
C GLU A 188 15.02 -45.25 10.13
N LYS A 189 15.71 -44.80 9.07
CA LYS A 189 15.10 -44.02 7.99
C LYS A 189 14.41 -44.87 6.92
N GLU A 190 14.54 -46.20 6.96
CA GLU A 190 13.79 -47.10 6.07
C GLU A 190 12.27 -46.97 6.25
N GLU A 191 11.81 -46.51 7.41
CA GLU A 191 10.39 -46.20 7.67
C GLU A 191 9.83 -45.11 6.74
N LEU A 192 10.70 -44.36 6.04
CA LEU A 192 10.31 -43.32 5.08
C LEU A 192 10.11 -43.84 3.65
N ALA A 193 10.47 -45.11 3.37
CA ALA A 193 10.35 -45.71 2.06
C ALA A 193 8.91 -45.66 1.46
N PRO A 194 7.82 -45.84 2.24
CA PRO A 194 6.46 -45.79 1.70
C PRO A 194 6.07 -44.45 1.03
N TRP A 195 6.75 -43.34 1.35
CA TRP A 195 6.51 -42.06 0.68
C TRP A 195 6.96 -42.02 -0.79
N PHE A 196 7.67 -43.07 -1.22
CA PHE A 196 8.20 -43.24 -2.58
C PHE A 196 7.56 -44.39 -3.35
N ASP A 197 6.37 -44.85 -2.93
CA ASP A 197 5.60 -45.82 -3.70
C ASP A 197 5.40 -45.34 -5.15
N GLY A 198 5.62 -46.24 -6.10
CA GLY A 198 5.63 -45.92 -7.54
C GLY A 198 7.01 -45.53 -8.11
N PHE A 199 8.05 -45.32 -7.29
CA PHE A 199 9.41 -45.08 -7.76
C PHE A 199 10.28 -46.35 -7.76
N PRO A 200 11.26 -46.47 -8.69
CA PRO A 200 12.18 -47.60 -8.70
C PRO A 200 12.96 -47.72 -7.39
N THR A 201 12.67 -48.77 -6.64
CA THR A 201 13.27 -49.05 -5.33
C THR A 201 14.08 -50.34 -5.38
N GLY A 202 15.26 -50.32 -4.78
CA GLY A 202 16.09 -51.52 -4.62
C GLY A 202 16.74 -51.58 -3.25
N HIS A 203 16.93 -52.79 -2.73
CA HIS A 203 17.61 -53.05 -1.47
C HIS A 203 19.04 -53.48 -1.74
N TYR A 204 19.99 -52.78 -1.11
CA TYR A 204 21.42 -52.97 -1.37
C TYR A 204 22.17 -53.18 -0.06
N LYS A 205 23.26 -53.95 -0.12
CA LYS A 205 24.19 -54.16 0.99
C LYS A 205 25.61 -54.00 0.46
N ARG A 206 26.42 -53.16 1.11
CA ARG A 206 27.85 -53.03 0.75
C ARG A 206 28.65 -54.16 1.44
N GLU A 207 29.78 -54.57 0.87
CA GLU A 207 30.63 -55.66 1.42
C GLU A 207 31.04 -55.46 2.90
N GLN A 208 31.09 -54.21 3.37
CA GLN A 208 31.33 -53.84 4.78
C GLN A 208 30.35 -52.78 5.31
N GLY A 209 29.14 -52.69 4.75
CA GLY A 209 28.16 -51.67 5.13
C GLY A 209 26.79 -52.22 5.47
N GLU A 210 26.06 -51.47 6.30
CA GLU A 210 24.67 -51.75 6.65
C GLU A 210 23.77 -51.79 5.40
N PRO A 211 22.73 -52.64 5.39
CA PRO A 211 21.75 -52.64 4.31
C PRO A 211 21.06 -51.27 4.22
N TYR A 212 20.67 -50.92 3.00
CA TYR A 212 19.96 -49.68 2.72
C TYR A 212 18.96 -49.82 1.58
N THR A 213 17.91 -49.03 1.66
CA THR A 213 16.88 -48.93 0.61
C THR A 213 17.20 -47.73 -0.27
N GLN A 214 17.40 -47.98 -1.56
CA GLN A 214 17.73 -46.94 -2.54
C GLN A 214 16.54 -46.68 -3.46
N ILE A 215 16.12 -45.43 -3.52
CA ILE A 215 15.08 -44.93 -4.44
C ILE A 215 15.76 -44.14 -5.55
N ARG A 216 15.41 -44.44 -6.81
CA ARG A 216 16.05 -43.87 -8.02
C ARG A 216 15.06 -43.11 -8.89
N ASN A 217 15.60 -42.43 -9.91
CA ASN A 217 14.85 -41.68 -10.93
C ASN A 217 13.92 -40.60 -10.35
N LEU A 218 14.31 -40.00 -9.23
CA LEU A 218 13.55 -38.91 -8.61
C LEU A 218 13.81 -37.61 -9.40
N PRO A 219 12.83 -36.71 -9.54
CA PRO A 219 13.03 -35.45 -10.26
C PRO A 219 14.14 -34.59 -9.65
N ALA A 220 15.02 -34.03 -10.49
CA ALA A 220 16.16 -33.21 -10.06
C ALA A 220 15.78 -31.95 -9.26
N HIS A 221 14.59 -31.40 -9.54
CA HIS A 221 14.10 -30.19 -8.84
C HIS A 221 13.86 -30.42 -7.35
N LEU A 222 13.75 -31.66 -6.88
CA LEU A 222 13.55 -31.99 -5.46
C LEU A 222 14.78 -31.72 -4.57
N LYS A 223 15.90 -31.28 -5.15
CA LYS A 223 17.06 -30.74 -4.40
C LYS A 223 17.07 -29.22 -4.27
N GLN A 224 16.02 -28.54 -4.74
CA GLN A 224 15.87 -27.08 -4.64
C GLN A 224 14.87 -26.72 -3.54
N LEU A 225 15.03 -25.56 -2.90
CA LEU A 225 14.01 -25.10 -1.95
C LEU A 225 12.71 -24.76 -2.72
N PRO A 226 11.53 -25.15 -2.21
CA PRO A 226 10.28 -24.78 -2.85
C PRO A 226 10.01 -23.27 -2.73
N ALA A 227 9.13 -22.77 -3.59
CA ALA A 227 8.69 -21.38 -3.49
C ALA A 227 8.01 -21.14 -2.12
N LEU A 228 8.32 -20.02 -1.46
CA LEU A 228 7.76 -19.71 -0.14
C LEU A 228 6.23 -19.58 -0.19
N ASP A 229 5.67 -19.18 -1.33
CA ASP A 229 4.25 -19.00 -1.60
C ASP A 229 3.54 -20.24 -2.15
N ALA A 230 4.21 -21.39 -2.22
CA ALA A 230 3.58 -22.67 -2.51
C ALA A 230 2.45 -23.02 -1.52
N ASP A 231 1.63 -24.00 -1.91
CA ASP A 231 0.52 -24.49 -1.10
C ASP A 231 0.96 -24.81 0.35
N PRO A 232 0.24 -24.32 1.38
CA PRO A 232 0.62 -24.54 2.77
C PRO A 232 0.77 -26.01 3.18
N ALA A 233 -0.04 -26.93 2.62
CA ALA A 233 0.09 -28.35 2.90
C ALA A 233 1.35 -28.93 2.25
N TYR A 234 1.68 -28.49 1.04
CA TYR A 234 2.96 -28.82 0.40
C TYR A 234 4.17 -28.33 1.22
N VAL A 235 4.16 -27.08 1.67
CA VAL A 235 5.23 -26.50 2.50
C VAL A 235 5.33 -27.21 3.85
N ALA A 236 4.20 -27.54 4.49
CA ALA A 236 4.16 -28.34 5.71
C ALA A 236 4.75 -29.74 5.46
N GLY A 237 4.42 -30.35 4.33
CA GLY A 237 5.01 -31.60 3.86
C GLY A 237 6.53 -31.50 3.72
N PHE A 238 7.02 -30.48 3.03
CA PHE A 238 8.45 -30.26 2.82
C PHE A 238 9.20 -30.14 4.14
N ILE A 239 8.71 -29.32 5.07
CA ILE A 239 9.34 -29.19 6.39
C ILE A 239 9.30 -30.52 7.15
N ALA A 240 8.19 -31.27 7.09
CA ALA A 240 8.05 -32.57 7.75
C ALA A 240 9.05 -33.61 7.20
N GLY A 241 9.19 -33.68 5.87
CA GLY A 241 10.16 -34.55 5.20
C GLY A 241 11.59 -34.19 5.53
N TYR A 242 11.94 -32.90 5.49
CA TYR A 242 13.29 -32.43 5.80
C TYR A 242 13.63 -32.64 7.29
N LEU A 243 12.66 -32.47 8.18
CA LEU A 243 12.80 -32.80 9.60
C LEU A 243 12.94 -34.31 9.84
N ALA A 244 12.34 -35.16 9.00
CA ALA A 244 12.48 -36.61 9.13
C ALA A 244 13.90 -37.10 8.79
N THR A 245 14.60 -36.41 7.87
CA THR A 245 15.96 -36.77 7.46
C THR A 245 17.03 -36.12 8.34
N ASP A 246 17.00 -34.80 8.47
CA ASP A 246 18.06 -34.00 9.13
C ASP A 246 17.64 -33.43 10.48
N GLY A 247 16.44 -33.77 10.93
CA GLY A 247 15.93 -33.42 12.24
C GLY A 247 16.30 -34.39 13.34
N HIS A 248 16.29 -33.88 14.56
CA HIS A 248 16.53 -34.65 15.76
C HIS A 248 15.56 -34.24 16.87
N VAL A 249 14.94 -35.25 17.51
CA VAL A 249 14.17 -35.07 18.75
C VAL A 249 15.00 -35.59 19.91
N ALA A 250 15.47 -34.65 20.74
CA ALA A 250 16.25 -34.94 21.93
C ALA A 250 15.40 -35.65 22.99
N LYS A 251 16.06 -36.25 24.00
CA LYS A 251 15.38 -37.00 25.08
C LYS A 251 14.40 -36.13 25.89
N ASP A 252 14.59 -34.82 25.91
CA ASP A 252 13.71 -33.86 26.58
C ASP A 252 12.57 -33.34 25.68
N GLY A 253 12.42 -33.88 24.47
CA GLY A 253 11.45 -33.46 23.47
C GLY A 253 11.81 -32.18 22.70
N THR A 254 13.05 -31.68 22.83
CA THR A 254 13.53 -30.58 21.97
C THR A 254 13.65 -31.07 20.52
N ILE A 255 12.98 -30.36 19.61
CA ILE A 255 13.01 -30.65 18.18
C ILE A 255 13.97 -29.68 17.50
N MET A 256 14.95 -30.22 16.78
CA MET A 256 15.99 -29.47 16.09
C MET A 256 16.09 -29.93 14.64
N LEU A 257 16.43 -29.02 13.74
CA LEU A 257 16.83 -29.33 12.36
C LEU A 257 18.24 -28.81 12.13
N HIS A 258 19.09 -29.67 11.57
CA HIS A 258 20.48 -29.36 11.27
C HIS A 258 20.69 -29.17 9.78
N SER A 259 21.57 -28.24 9.39
CA SER A 259 21.98 -28.07 8.00
C SER A 259 23.37 -27.44 7.92
N ILE A 260 24.12 -27.80 6.88
CA ILE A 260 25.32 -27.06 6.47
C ILE A 260 24.97 -25.79 5.70
N ASP A 261 23.76 -25.70 5.15
CA ASP A 261 23.26 -24.52 4.47
C ASP A 261 22.40 -23.67 5.42
N ARG A 262 22.96 -22.54 5.83
CA ARG A 262 22.24 -21.56 6.67
C ARG A 262 21.03 -20.96 5.96
N ALA A 263 21.07 -20.81 4.64
CA ALA A 263 19.98 -20.24 3.85
C ALA A 263 18.76 -21.17 3.85
N ALA A 264 18.96 -22.48 3.76
CA ALA A 264 17.89 -23.47 3.92
C ALA A 264 17.20 -23.36 5.28
N LEU A 265 17.95 -23.20 6.39
CA LEU A 265 17.33 -23.01 7.71
C LEU A 265 16.60 -21.67 7.84
N GLN A 266 17.08 -20.62 7.17
CA GLN A 266 16.38 -19.35 7.10
C GLN A 266 15.07 -19.48 6.32
N TRP A 267 15.07 -20.21 5.20
CA TRP A 267 13.86 -20.54 4.45
C TRP A 267 12.87 -21.32 5.32
N VAL A 268 13.32 -22.34 6.06
CA VAL A 268 12.46 -23.12 6.98
C VAL A 268 11.82 -22.21 8.03
N ARG A 269 12.58 -21.24 8.56
CA ARG A 269 12.07 -20.27 9.52
C ARG A 269 10.97 -19.39 8.94
N ASP A 270 11.17 -18.87 7.73
CA ASP A 270 10.21 -18.00 7.05
C ASP A 270 8.97 -18.77 6.54
N ALA A 271 9.12 -20.05 6.20
CA ALA A 271 8.02 -20.93 5.85
C ALA A 271 7.20 -21.36 7.09
N ALA A 272 7.87 -21.74 8.18
CA ALA A 272 7.24 -22.20 9.42
C ALA A 272 6.29 -21.15 10.01
N ILE A 273 6.68 -19.86 9.99
CA ILE A 273 5.85 -18.80 10.57
C ILE A 273 4.51 -18.63 9.86
N ARG A 274 4.45 -18.92 8.55
CA ARG A 274 3.22 -18.92 7.75
C ARG A 274 2.28 -20.07 8.08
N LEU A 275 2.83 -21.19 8.56
CA LEU A 275 2.08 -22.35 9.04
C LEU A 275 1.62 -22.20 10.50
N GLY A 276 2.02 -21.11 11.17
CA GLY A 276 1.80 -20.95 12.60
C GLY A 276 2.76 -21.77 13.47
N VAL A 277 3.84 -22.28 12.86
CA VAL A 277 4.90 -23.03 13.54
C VAL A 277 6.01 -22.05 13.92
N SER A 278 6.38 -22.04 15.21
CA SER A 278 7.40 -21.12 15.71
C SER A 278 8.75 -21.77 15.90
N THR A 279 9.80 -20.99 15.63
CA THR A 279 11.19 -21.41 15.81
C THR A 279 11.98 -20.42 16.66
N LEU A 280 13.10 -20.88 17.21
CA LEU A 280 14.13 -20.02 17.81
C LEU A 280 15.17 -19.63 16.75
N GLY A 281 16.02 -18.66 17.06
CA GLY A 281 17.10 -18.23 16.17
C GLY A 281 18.06 -19.37 15.76
N ILE A 282 18.65 -19.22 14.57
CA ILE A 282 19.63 -20.18 14.03
C ILE A 282 20.94 -20.02 14.79
N THR A 283 21.46 -21.13 15.31
CA THR A 283 22.78 -21.16 15.97
C THR A 283 23.79 -21.89 15.10
N THR A 284 25.05 -21.45 15.14
CA THR A 284 26.16 -22.04 14.39
C THR A 284 27.13 -22.70 15.36
N GLN A 285 27.61 -23.88 15.01
CA GLN A 285 28.68 -24.58 15.70
C GLN A 285 29.79 -24.88 14.71
N GLU A 286 31.01 -24.45 15.02
CA GLU A 286 32.21 -24.82 14.27
C GLU A 286 32.65 -26.25 14.65
N ARG A 287 33.01 -27.05 13.65
CA ARG A 287 33.51 -28.41 13.81
C ARG A 287 34.78 -28.59 12.97
N GLN A 288 35.74 -29.36 13.47
CA GLN A 288 36.81 -29.88 12.62
C GLN A 288 36.22 -30.99 11.74
N GLY A 289 36.21 -30.74 10.42
CA GLY A 289 35.76 -31.71 9.43
C GLY A 289 36.76 -32.85 9.23
N TYR A 290 36.35 -33.85 8.46
CA TYR A 290 37.24 -34.92 8.03
C TYR A 290 38.30 -34.34 7.07
N GLY A 291 39.54 -34.18 7.52
CA GLY A 291 40.65 -33.59 6.73
C GLY A 291 41.10 -32.18 7.17
N ASP A 292 40.98 -31.83 8.46
CA ASP A 292 41.49 -30.58 9.08
C ASP A 292 40.88 -29.24 8.63
N ALA A 293 39.93 -29.24 7.68
CA ALA A 293 39.20 -28.03 7.33
C ALA A 293 38.09 -27.71 8.36
N PRO A 294 38.00 -26.47 8.88
CA PRO A 294 36.87 -26.06 9.71
C PRO A 294 35.58 -26.06 8.87
N SER A 295 34.52 -26.67 9.42
CA SER A 295 33.19 -26.70 8.82
C SER A 295 32.15 -26.24 9.82
N SER A 296 31.27 -25.34 9.40
CA SER A 296 30.18 -24.83 10.22
C SER A 296 28.94 -25.71 10.04
N ILE A 297 28.32 -26.12 11.14
CA ILE A 297 26.96 -26.67 11.11
C ILE A 297 25.99 -25.69 11.75
N HIS A 298 24.87 -25.48 11.08
CA HIS A 298 23.79 -24.62 11.57
C HIS A 298 22.67 -25.48 12.13
N ARG A 299 21.96 -24.95 13.12
CA ARG A 299 20.76 -25.60 13.67
C ARG A 299 19.69 -24.58 13.99
N ILE A 300 18.44 -24.99 13.77
CA ILE A 300 17.24 -24.28 14.19
C ILE A 300 16.45 -25.13 15.16
N HIS A 301 15.84 -24.50 16.17
CA HIS A 301 15.02 -25.18 17.18
C HIS A 301 13.55 -24.83 16.94
N PHE A 302 12.68 -25.84 16.91
CA PHE A 302 11.23 -25.64 16.87
C PHE A 302 10.68 -25.53 18.30
N LEU A 303 9.66 -24.68 18.49
CA LEU A 303 8.84 -24.72 19.69
C LEU A 303 7.88 -25.89 19.57
N THR A 304 8.07 -26.89 20.42
CA THR A 304 7.31 -28.15 20.42
C THR A 304 5.81 -27.88 20.58
N SER A 305 5.44 -26.83 21.34
CA SER A 305 4.04 -26.40 21.52
C SER A 305 3.35 -25.92 20.23
N THR A 306 4.10 -25.55 19.21
CA THR A 306 3.57 -24.98 17.96
C THR A 306 3.76 -25.88 16.74
N LEU A 307 4.47 -27.01 16.89
CA LEU A 307 4.71 -27.95 15.80
C LEU A 307 3.62 -29.02 15.82
N PRO A 308 2.73 -29.09 14.79
CA PRO A 308 1.72 -30.14 14.71
C PRO A 308 2.37 -31.50 14.76
N ALA A 309 1.71 -32.44 15.45
CA ALA A 309 2.19 -33.80 15.54
C ALA A 309 2.47 -34.32 14.12
N ALA A 310 1.50 -34.31 13.21
CA ALA A 310 1.63 -34.82 11.84
C ALA A 310 2.94 -34.46 11.08
N MET A 311 3.62 -33.35 11.42
CA MET A 311 4.91 -32.97 10.82
C MET A 311 6.14 -33.76 11.32
N VAL A 312 6.04 -34.56 12.38
CA VAL A 312 7.14 -35.41 12.90
C VAL A 312 6.94 -36.85 12.44
N LEU A 313 7.39 -37.17 11.22
CA LEU A 313 7.04 -38.42 10.54
C LEU A 313 7.59 -39.69 11.21
N ARG A 314 8.77 -39.59 11.83
CA ARG A 314 9.48 -40.74 12.39
C ARG A 314 8.85 -41.26 13.69
N ALA A 315 8.60 -42.57 13.79
CA ALA A 315 7.87 -43.14 14.92
C ALA A 315 8.61 -42.96 16.25
N GLN A 316 9.93 -43.14 16.26
CA GLN A 316 10.74 -42.94 17.46
C GLN A 316 10.80 -41.46 17.88
N ALA A 317 10.83 -40.54 16.91
CA ALA A 317 10.80 -39.10 17.16
C ALA A 317 9.45 -38.66 17.75
N ARG A 318 8.35 -39.21 17.22
CA ARG A 318 6.99 -39.06 17.76
C ARG A 318 6.90 -39.50 19.22
N LEU A 319 7.36 -40.72 19.52
CA LEU A 319 7.33 -41.24 20.89
C LEU A 319 8.12 -40.35 21.86
N ARG A 320 9.28 -39.81 21.44
CA ARG A 320 10.04 -38.86 22.26
C ARG A 320 9.35 -37.51 22.43
N MET A 321 8.63 -37.05 21.40
CA MET A 321 7.82 -35.83 21.45
C MET A 321 6.66 -36.01 22.43
N ASP A 322 5.91 -37.11 22.34
CA ASP A 322 4.74 -37.40 23.15
C ASP A 322 5.09 -37.76 24.61
N ALA A 323 6.23 -38.43 24.82
CA ALA A 323 6.75 -38.70 26.16
C ALA A 323 7.30 -37.44 26.86
N SER A 324 7.46 -36.33 26.14
CA SER A 324 8.00 -35.09 26.70
C SER A 324 7.01 -34.43 27.66
N ARG A 325 7.39 -34.39 28.95
CA ARG A 325 6.73 -33.57 29.98
C ARG A 325 7.39 -32.19 30.11
N LYS A 326 7.66 -31.48 29.00
CA LYS A 326 8.17 -30.11 29.11
C LYS A 326 7.10 -29.21 29.74
N LYS A 327 7.18 -29.00 31.06
CA LYS A 327 6.29 -28.12 31.82
C LYS A 327 6.34 -26.66 31.35
N PHE A 328 7.42 -26.24 30.69
CA PHE A 328 7.63 -24.85 30.32
C PHE A 328 8.66 -24.68 29.18
N GLU A 329 8.31 -23.95 28.13
CA GLU A 329 9.24 -23.52 27.08
C GLU A 329 9.76 -22.10 27.41
N ARG A 330 11.09 -21.93 27.50
CA ARG A 330 11.72 -20.64 27.80
C ARG A 330 11.75 -19.74 26.56
N THR A 331 10.60 -19.16 26.23
CA THR A 331 10.40 -18.29 25.05
C THR A 331 10.88 -16.86 25.25
N ARG A 332 10.83 -16.36 26.50
CA ARG A 332 11.07 -14.95 26.83
C ARG A 332 12.55 -14.55 26.81
N TRP A 333 12.82 -13.38 26.25
CA TRP A 333 14.12 -12.72 26.34
C TRP A 333 14.26 -11.95 27.65
N VAL A 334 15.43 -12.03 28.28
CA VAL A 334 15.75 -11.31 29.52
C VAL A 334 16.73 -10.19 29.22
N VAL A 335 16.40 -8.96 29.60
CA VAL A 335 17.30 -7.81 29.50
C VAL A 335 18.54 -8.03 30.37
N LYS A 336 19.72 -7.95 29.76
CA LYS A 336 21.04 -8.09 30.39
C LYS A 336 21.63 -6.72 30.70
N SER A 337 21.56 -5.79 29.76
CA SER A 337 21.91 -4.39 29.94
C SER A 337 21.13 -3.51 28.97
N VAL A 338 21.03 -2.23 29.32
CA VAL A 338 20.55 -1.14 28.46
C VAL A 338 21.56 -0.02 28.64
N GLU A 339 22.23 0.35 27.57
CA GLU A 339 23.37 1.26 27.61
C GLU A 339 23.15 2.40 26.60
N PRO A 340 23.37 3.67 26.99
CA PRO A 340 23.39 4.75 26.02
C PRO A 340 24.55 4.53 25.04
N THR A 341 24.36 4.96 23.79
CA THR A 341 25.41 4.88 22.77
C THR A 341 25.55 6.23 22.08
N ASP A 342 26.68 6.46 21.42
CA ASP A 342 26.86 7.63 20.53
C ASP A 342 26.34 7.37 19.11
N ARG A 343 25.68 6.22 18.89
CA ARG A 343 25.09 5.86 17.60
C ARG A 343 23.87 6.73 17.34
N VAL A 344 23.93 7.49 16.26
CA VAL A 344 22.89 8.42 15.80
C VAL A 344 22.61 8.12 14.33
N GLU A 345 21.41 7.64 14.02
CA GLU A 345 21.04 7.18 12.67
C GLU A 345 19.54 7.34 12.42
N GLU A 346 19.13 7.16 11.17
CA GLU A 346 17.70 7.13 10.83
C GLU A 346 17.00 5.95 11.52
N VAL A 347 15.84 6.23 12.13
CA VAL A 347 15.08 5.25 12.87
C VAL A 347 13.72 5.00 12.24
N TYR A 348 13.20 3.79 12.44
CA TYR A 348 12.01 3.31 11.75
C TYR A 348 11.02 2.69 12.74
N CYS A 349 9.73 2.75 12.40
CA CYS A 349 8.68 2.11 13.20
C CYS A 349 7.47 1.74 12.34
N ALA A 350 6.68 0.79 12.81
CA ALA A 350 5.39 0.43 12.22
C ALA A 350 4.28 1.39 12.71
N GLU A 351 3.24 1.53 11.90
CA GLU A 351 1.93 2.08 12.23
C GLU A 351 0.92 0.93 12.20
N VAL A 352 0.81 0.21 13.31
CA VAL A 352 -0.06 -0.96 13.45
C VAL A 352 -1.43 -0.50 13.95
N PRO A 353 -2.52 -0.73 13.19
CA PRO A 353 -3.86 -0.38 13.65
C PRO A 353 -4.33 -1.32 14.78
N GLY A 354 -5.12 -0.79 15.71
CA GLY A 354 -5.77 -1.57 16.76
C GLY A 354 -4.85 -1.91 17.93
N THR A 355 -4.07 -3.00 17.84
CA THR A 355 -3.24 -3.49 18.96
C THR A 355 -1.98 -2.67 19.19
N HIS A 356 -1.61 -1.83 18.22
CA HIS A 356 -0.42 -0.99 18.26
C HIS A 356 0.89 -1.78 18.50
N SER A 357 0.92 -3.07 18.18
CA SER A 357 2.04 -3.95 18.51
C SER A 357 2.39 -4.86 17.35
N PHE A 358 3.67 -5.18 17.23
CA PHE A 358 4.18 -6.08 16.21
C PHE A 358 5.34 -6.92 16.74
N ALA A 359 5.59 -8.06 16.10
CA ALA A 359 6.66 -8.96 16.47
C ALA A 359 7.96 -8.64 15.73
N LEU A 360 9.04 -8.51 16.49
CA LEU A 360 10.40 -8.58 15.99
C LEU A 360 10.80 -10.06 15.82
N GLU A 361 11.90 -10.27 15.10
CA GLU A 361 12.49 -11.61 14.97
C GLU A 361 12.67 -12.29 16.35
N ASP A 362 12.64 -13.62 16.36
CA ASP A 362 12.63 -14.44 17.57
C ASP A 362 11.38 -14.29 18.43
N ASN A 363 10.27 -13.88 17.81
CA ASN A 363 8.95 -13.77 18.40
C ASN A 363 8.89 -12.74 19.52
N LEU A 364 9.73 -11.71 19.46
CA LEU A 364 9.81 -10.67 20.48
C LEU A 364 8.74 -9.61 20.23
N LEU A 365 7.79 -9.44 21.16
CA LEU A 365 6.71 -8.48 20.99
C LEU A 365 7.18 -7.06 21.32
N THR A 366 6.90 -6.11 20.44
CA THR A 366 7.21 -4.70 20.63
C THR A 366 6.05 -3.77 20.23
N GLY A 367 6.09 -2.53 20.71
CA GLY A 367 5.08 -1.51 20.44
C GLY A 367 5.44 -0.59 19.27
N ASN A 368 4.41 0.02 18.69
CA ASN A 368 4.51 0.94 17.57
C ASN A 368 4.22 2.40 18.00
N CYS A 369 4.55 3.39 17.16
CA CYS A 369 4.23 4.80 17.41
C CYS A 369 2.71 5.07 17.26
N PHE A 370 2.06 5.71 18.24
CA PHE A 370 0.67 6.16 18.09
C PHE A 370 0.61 7.46 17.27
N GLY A 371 0.02 7.42 16.08
CA GLY A 371 -0.22 8.58 15.25
C GLY A 371 -1.64 8.62 14.71
N CYS A 372 -2.56 9.31 15.40
CA CYS A 372 -3.65 9.97 14.67
C CYS A 372 -2.96 11.13 13.92
N GLY A 373 -3.25 11.33 12.63
CA GLY A 373 -2.47 12.21 11.74
C GLY A 373 -2.25 13.68 12.17
N ALA A 374 -2.79 14.13 13.32
CA ALA A 374 -2.31 15.31 14.03
C ALA A 374 -1.37 14.91 15.20
N HIS A 375 -0.06 14.85 14.94
CA HIS A 375 0.98 14.62 15.96
C HIS A 375 1.76 15.91 16.27
N GLY A 376 2.19 16.11 17.52
CA GLY A 376 3.09 17.20 17.93
C GLY A 376 3.16 17.32 19.45
N ASP A 377 4.30 17.75 19.97
CA ASP A 377 4.47 18.15 21.37
C ASP A 377 3.70 19.45 21.66
N ALA A 378 3.75 19.94 22.91
CA ALA A 378 3.15 21.21 23.30
C ALA A 378 3.55 22.38 22.36
N ILE A 379 4.80 22.37 21.88
CA ILE A 379 5.33 23.35 20.93
C ILE A 379 4.63 23.20 19.57
N GLY A 380 4.55 21.98 19.03
CA GLY A 380 3.87 21.68 17.77
C GLY A 380 2.36 21.94 17.81
N PHE A 381 1.71 21.78 18.96
CA PHE A 381 0.33 22.26 19.15
C PHE A 381 0.27 23.78 19.10
N GLU A 382 1.12 24.49 19.86
CA GLU A 382 1.13 25.95 19.95
C GLU A 382 1.38 26.62 18.59
N MET A 383 2.30 26.05 17.78
CA MET A 383 2.59 26.45 16.40
C MET A 383 1.35 26.37 15.51
N ARG A 384 0.63 25.23 15.53
CA ARG A 384 -0.55 25.03 14.68
C ARG A 384 -1.74 25.83 15.16
N ALA A 385 -1.93 25.84 16.47
CA ALA A 385 -3.02 26.52 17.13
C ALA A 385 -2.92 28.05 16.87
N ASN A 386 -1.75 28.65 17.05
CA ASN A 386 -1.59 30.10 17.02
C ASN A 386 -0.86 30.60 15.77
N HIS A 387 -0.67 29.74 14.77
CA HIS A 387 0.03 30.03 13.52
C HIS A 387 1.45 30.58 13.71
N LEU A 388 2.12 30.14 14.78
CA LEU A 388 3.47 30.57 15.14
C LEU A 388 4.52 29.72 14.42
N GLY A 389 5.64 30.33 14.06
CA GLY A 389 6.86 29.59 13.73
C GLY A 389 7.40 28.84 14.95
N PHE A 390 8.30 27.87 14.73
CA PHE A 390 8.88 27.06 15.81
C PHE A 390 9.54 27.93 16.90
N THR A 391 10.34 28.92 16.49
CA THR A 391 11.01 29.87 17.39
C THR A 391 10.01 30.71 18.19
N GLU A 392 9.00 31.26 17.53
CA GLU A 392 7.94 32.07 18.15
C GLU A 392 7.12 31.25 19.16
N ALA A 393 6.83 29.98 18.86
CA ALA A 393 6.11 29.07 19.76
C ALA A 393 6.95 28.69 21.00
N VAL A 394 8.26 28.44 20.81
CA VAL A 394 9.18 28.14 21.93
C VAL A 394 9.36 29.37 22.82
N GLU A 395 9.55 30.56 22.25
CA GLU A 395 9.68 31.82 23.01
C GLU A 395 8.42 32.17 23.80
N LYS A 396 7.25 32.00 23.20
CA LYS A 396 5.96 32.21 23.87
C LYS A 396 5.79 31.28 25.07
N LEU A 397 5.99 29.96 24.86
CA LEU A 397 5.85 28.97 25.93
C LEU A 397 6.89 29.17 27.04
N ALA A 398 8.13 29.54 26.69
CA ALA A 398 9.18 29.84 27.66
C ALA A 398 8.86 31.10 28.49
N SER A 399 8.36 32.16 27.85
CA SER A 399 7.93 33.38 28.54
C SER A 399 6.75 33.14 29.49
N GLU A 400 5.79 32.29 29.12
CA GLU A 400 4.65 31.92 29.96
C GLU A 400 5.08 31.15 31.22
N LEU A 401 6.19 30.40 31.14
CA LEU A 401 6.75 29.59 32.23
C LEU A 401 7.88 30.28 33.00
N GLY A 402 8.25 31.51 32.63
CA GLY A 402 9.37 32.23 33.23
C GLY A 402 10.73 31.57 33.00
N LEU A 403 10.91 30.87 31.88
CA LEU A 403 12.18 30.25 31.48
C LEU A 403 13.02 31.22 30.62
N ASP A 404 14.32 31.32 30.93
CA ASP A 404 15.28 32.08 30.13
C ASP A 404 15.59 31.38 28.81
N VAL A 405 15.22 32.00 27.68
CA VAL A 405 15.43 31.44 26.34
C VAL A 405 16.93 31.46 25.98
N PRO A 406 17.54 30.32 25.61
CA PRO A 406 18.95 30.25 25.22
C PRO A 406 19.23 31.13 24.01
N LYS A 407 20.23 32.00 24.14
CA LYS A 407 20.61 32.93 23.08
C LYS A 407 21.28 32.17 21.93
N ALA A 408 20.83 32.42 20.70
CA ALA A 408 21.42 31.88 19.47
C ALA A 408 22.96 31.99 19.46
N THR A 409 23.62 30.99 18.87
CA THR A 409 25.08 31.00 18.69
C THR A 409 25.50 32.29 17.95
N PRO A 410 26.72 32.81 18.17
CA PRO A 410 27.18 34.01 17.45
C PRO A 410 27.06 33.87 15.91
N GLU A 411 27.25 32.67 15.37
CA GLU A 411 27.09 32.37 13.95
C GLU A 411 25.62 32.36 13.49
N GLU A 412 24.71 31.78 14.28
CA GLU A 412 23.27 31.82 13.98
C GLU A 412 22.70 33.23 14.08
N ARG A 413 23.11 34.01 15.09
CA ARG A 413 22.75 35.44 15.18
C ARG A 413 23.27 36.23 13.99
N LYS A 414 24.49 35.94 13.54
CA LYS A 414 25.08 36.58 12.35
C LYS A 414 24.29 36.21 11.09
N ARG A 415 23.91 34.95 10.91
CA ARG A 415 23.13 34.47 9.76
C ARG A 415 21.69 35.01 9.77
N GLU A 416 21.07 35.10 10.93
CA GLU A 416 19.73 35.66 11.11
C GLU A 416 19.72 37.18 10.90
N ALA A 417 20.71 37.90 11.43
CA ALA A 417 20.93 39.30 11.14
C ALA A 417 21.22 39.56 9.66
N GLN A 418 22.01 38.70 9.00
CA GLN A 418 22.26 38.78 7.56
C GLN A 418 20.99 38.51 6.72
N ARG A 419 20.14 37.56 7.14
CA ARG A 419 18.85 37.33 6.45
C ARG A 419 17.88 38.49 6.67
N ALA A 420 17.85 39.08 7.86
CA ALA A 420 17.07 40.28 8.13
C ALA A 420 17.52 41.43 7.23
N SER A 421 18.83 41.67 7.12
CA SER A 421 19.36 42.73 6.25
C SER A 421 19.13 42.47 4.75
N LEU A 422 19.09 41.21 4.29
CA LEU A 422 18.69 40.87 2.92
C LEU A 422 17.19 41.18 2.67
N HIS A 423 16.31 40.90 3.63
CA HIS A 423 14.89 41.27 3.50
C HIS A 423 14.70 42.79 3.48
N ASP A 424 15.42 43.53 4.33
CA ASP A 424 15.38 44.99 4.34
C ASP A 424 15.87 45.57 3.00
N CYS A 425 16.93 44.99 2.42
CA CYS A 425 17.43 45.35 1.10
C CYS A 425 16.39 45.12 -0.01
N MET A 426 15.70 43.97 0.01
CA MET A 426 14.64 43.66 -0.95
C MET A 426 13.41 44.57 -0.80
N GLU A 427 13.05 44.93 0.43
CA GLU A 427 11.97 45.86 0.73
C GLU A 427 12.30 47.27 0.23
N ALA A 428 13.51 47.76 0.47
CA ALA A 428 13.98 49.06 -0.05
C ALA A 428 13.92 49.10 -1.59
N ALA A 429 14.37 48.02 -2.26
CA ALA A 429 14.27 47.89 -3.71
C ALA A 429 12.81 47.91 -4.21
N CYS A 430 11.90 47.23 -3.50
CA CYS A 430 10.48 47.22 -3.86
C CYS A 430 9.90 48.64 -3.80
N ARG A 431 10.12 49.35 -2.69
CA ARG A 431 9.66 50.75 -2.51
C ARG A 431 10.23 51.68 -3.56
N PHE A 432 11.51 51.50 -3.91
CA PHE A 432 12.13 52.27 -4.99
C PHE A 432 11.39 52.04 -6.31
N PHE A 433 11.13 50.78 -6.71
CA PHE A 433 10.43 50.50 -7.97
C PHE A 433 8.97 50.98 -7.96
N GLU A 434 8.25 50.85 -6.84
CA GLU A 434 6.90 51.40 -6.67
C GLU A 434 6.89 52.92 -6.87
N THR A 435 7.88 53.62 -6.27
CA THR A 435 8.04 55.07 -6.41
C THR A 435 8.37 55.45 -7.85
N GLN A 436 9.29 54.73 -8.52
CA GLN A 436 9.66 54.99 -9.90
C GLN A 436 8.48 54.81 -10.87
N LEU A 437 7.56 53.88 -10.59
CA LEU A 437 6.35 53.69 -11.40
C LEU A 437 5.44 54.93 -11.40
N ARG A 438 5.45 55.70 -10.30
CA ARG A 438 4.64 56.92 -10.14
C ARG A 438 5.34 58.17 -10.68
N ASN A 439 6.64 58.11 -10.91
CA ASN A 439 7.44 59.21 -11.44
C ASN A 439 7.38 59.31 -12.97
N ALA A 440 7.95 60.38 -13.52
CA ALA A 440 8.04 60.59 -14.97
C ALA A 440 8.70 59.41 -15.71
N ALA A 441 9.70 58.77 -15.08
CA ALA A 441 10.41 57.62 -15.64
C ALA A 441 9.52 56.39 -15.83
N GLY A 442 8.49 56.21 -14.99
CA GLY A 442 7.57 55.06 -15.02
C GLY A 442 6.28 55.29 -15.80
N ARG A 443 6.11 56.46 -16.45
CA ARG A 443 4.87 56.84 -17.17
C ARG A 443 4.41 55.74 -18.13
N ASP A 444 5.31 55.22 -18.95
CA ASP A 444 4.98 54.21 -19.95
C ASP A 444 4.66 52.85 -19.30
N GLY A 445 5.35 52.50 -18.21
CA GLY A 445 5.05 51.32 -17.39
C GLY A 445 3.66 51.39 -16.76
N LEU A 446 3.30 52.53 -16.19
CA LEU A 446 1.98 52.74 -15.60
C LEU A 446 0.89 52.77 -16.67
N ALA A 447 1.13 53.41 -17.81
CA ALA A 447 0.21 53.40 -18.95
C ALA A 447 -0.03 51.98 -19.45
N TYR A 448 1.02 51.17 -19.59
CA TYR A 448 0.93 49.76 -19.96
C TYR A 448 0.07 48.95 -18.97
N LEU A 449 0.28 49.10 -17.65
CA LEU A 449 -0.51 48.39 -16.63
C LEU A 449 -2.00 48.79 -16.67
N ARG A 450 -2.29 50.07 -16.93
CA ARG A 450 -3.66 50.58 -17.08
C ARG A 450 -4.33 50.11 -18.36
N ASP A 451 -3.59 50.04 -19.47
CA ASP A 451 -4.10 49.53 -20.75
C ASP A 451 -4.41 48.03 -20.70
N ARG A 452 -3.68 47.31 -19.84
CA ARG A 452 -3.99 45.95 -19.40
C ARG A 452 -5.22 45.86 -18.48
N GLY A 453 -5.86 46.97 -18.14
CA GLY A 453 -7.09 47.00 -17.35
C GLY A 453 -6.88 46.81 -15.84
N LEU A 454 -5.66 46.97 -15.34
CA LEU A 454 -5.38 46.84 -13.91
C LEU A 454 -5.80 48.11 -13.15
N SER A 455 -6.59 47.91 -12.10
CA SER A 455 -6.99 48.95 -11.15
C SER A 455 -5.82 49.43 -10.29
N GLU A 456 -5.91 50.66 -9.79
CA GLU A 456 -4.92 51.21 -8.87
C GLU A 456 -4.79 50.39 -7.57
N GLU A 457 -5.90 49.84 -7.09
CA GLU A 457 -5.92 48.91 -5.96
C GLU A 457 -5.12 47.64 -6.24
N THR A 458 -5.29 47.06 -7.43
CA THR A 458 -4.55 45.84 -7.83
C THR A 458 -3.06 46.13 -8.00
N ILE A 459 -2.70 47.26 -8.63
CA ILE A 459 -1.31 47.72 -8.76
C ILE A 459 -0.66 47.86 -7.38
N ALA A 460 -1.35 48.47 -6.41
CA ALA A 460 -0.87 48.62 -5.04
C ALA A 460 -0.80 47.29 -4.28
N ARG A 461 -1.83 46.44 -4.39
CA ARG A 461 -1.91 45.13 -3.71
C ARG A 461 -0.78 44.19 -4.12
N PHE A 462 -0.41 44.19 -5.40
CA PHE A 462 0.72 43.41 -5.91
C PHE A 462 2.06 44.17 -5.88
N ARG A 463 2.05 45.42 -5.39
CA ARG A 463 3.24 46.27 -5.25
C ARG A 463 4.02 46.41 -6.56
N LEU A 464 3.29 46.54 -7.68
CA LEU A 464 3.91 46.61 -9.01
C LEU A 464 4.76 47.88 -9.12
N GLY A 465 5.89 47.77 -9.80
CA GLY A 465 6.87 48.84 -9.89
C GLY A 465 7.44 49.04 -11.30
N TRP A 466 8.39 49.98 -11.40
CA TRP A 466 9.15 50.26 -12.61
C TRP A 466 10.64 50.30 -12.29
N ALA A 467 11.41 49.46 -12.98
CA ALA A 467 12.86 49.57 -13.02
C ALA A 467 13.25 50.56 -14.13
N PRO A 468 13.80 51.74 -13.79
CA PRO A 468 14.19 52.74 -14.78
C PRO A 468 15.27 52.20 -15.69
N ASP A 469 15.35 52.71 -16.93
CA ASP A 469 16.43 52.35 -17.85
C ASP A 469 17.74 53.06 -17.49
N SER A 470 18.34 52.62 -16.39
CA SER A 470 19.58 53.14 -15.84
C SER A 470 20.45 52.00 -15.31
N ARG A 471 21.77 52.14 -15.43
CA ARG A 471 22.72 51.14 -14.94
C ARG A 471 22.97 51.23 -13.43
N GLU A 472 22.59 52.32 -12.77
CA GLU A 472 22.99 52.60 -11.38
C GLU A 472 21.91 53.31 -10.54
N ALA A 473 20.69 53.47 -11.06
CA ALA A 473 19.66 54.24 -10.37
C ALA A 473 19.21 53.55 -9.07
N LEU A 474 18.99 52.23 -9.11
CA LEU A 474 18.67 51.43 -7.93
C LEU A 474 19.85 51.43 -6.96
N LYS A 475 21.06 51.15 -7.48
CA LYS A 475 22.31 51.18 -6.69
C LYS A 475 22.45 52.48 -5.91
N LYS A 476 22.35 53.64 -6.58
CA LYS A 476 22.50 54.96 -5.93
C LYS A 476 21.42 55.24 -4.90
N ALA A 477 20.18 54.88 -5.18
CA ALA A 477 19.07 55.07 -4.25
C ALA A 477 19.25 54.26 -2.97
N ILE A 478 19.50 52.96 -3.09
CA ILE A 478 19.57 52.05 -1.94
C ILE A 478 20.90 52.21 -1.16
N MET A 479 22.01 52.55 -1.82
CA MET A 479 23.27 52.82 -1.11
C MET A 479 23.13 54.01 -0.15
N SER A 480 22.26 54.97 -0.44
CA SER A 480 21.99 56.11 0.45
C SER A 480 21.24 55.71 1.74
N GLU A 481 20.63 54.53 1.76
CA GLU A 481 19.92 53.95 2.92
C GLU A 481 20.82 53.05 3.79
N SER A 482 22.15 53.20 3.67
CA SER A 482 23.15 52.42 4.43
C SER A 482 23.17 50.91 4.12
N VAL A 483 22.65 50.49 2.97
CA VAL A 483 22.72 49.10 2.52
C VAL A 483 24.03 48.87 1.73
N PRO A 484 24.89 47.91 2.14
CA PRO A 484 26.12 47.60 1.42
C PRO A 484 25.89 47.04 0.01
N GLU A 485 26.76 47.41 -0.94
CA GLU A 485 26.72 46.90 -2.33
C GLU A 485 26.78 45.35 -2.38
N SER A 486 27.53 44.72 -1.47
CA SER A 486 27.63 43.27 -1.38
C SER A 486 26.28 42.59 -1.11
N LEU A 487 25.42 43.19 -0.27
CA LEU A 487 24.09 42.66 -0.01
C LEU A 487 23.19 42.78 -1.25
N MET A 488 23.31 43.85 -2.03
CA MET A 488 22.52 44.02 -3.26
C MET A 488 22.90 43.00 -4.34
N ILE A 489 24.20 42.64 -4.41
CA ILE A 489 24.68 41.55 -5.27
C ILE A 489 24.14 40.21 -4.77
N GLU A 490 24.26 39.92 -3.47
CA GLU A 490 23.74 38.68 -2.85
C GLU A 490 22.22 38.54 -3.00
N ALA A 491 21.48 39.64 -2.95
CA ALA A 491 20.04 39.72 -3.18
C ALA A 491 19.65 39.63 -4.67
N GLY A 492 20.62 39.57 -5.59
CA GLY A 492 20.38 39.47 -7.03
C GLY A 492 19.83 40.75 -7.68
N LEU A 493 19.99 41.90 -7.02
CA LEU A 493 19.57 43.22 -7.53
C LEU A 493 20.64 43.86 -8.42
N LEU A 494 21.91 43.54 -8.20
CA LEU A 494 23.04 43.99 -9.00
C LEU A 494 23.75 42.80 -9.65
N LYS A 495 24.32 43.04 -10.84
CA LYS A 495 25.23 42.10 -11.50
C LYS A 495 26.63 42.67 -11.55
N LYS A 496 27.64 41.84 -11.26
CA LYS A 496 29.05 42.17 -11.41
C LYS A 496 29.62 41.46 -12.66
N PRO A 497 30.27 42.15 -13.60
CA PRO A 497 30.99 41.51 -14.71
C PRO A 497 32.15 40.64 -14.21
N ASP A 498 32.49 39.59 -14.96
CA ASP A 498 33.67 38.75 -14.68
C ASP A 498 34.98 39.54 -14.80
N ALA A 499 35.98 39.15 -14.01
CA ALA A 499 37.28 39.84 -13.92
C ALA A 499 38.05 39.87 -15.25
N ASP A 500 37.87 38.85 -16.10
CA ASP A 500 38.51 38.73 -17.43
C ASP A 500 37.70 39.38 -18.56
N SER A 501 36.57 40.04 -18.24
CA SER A 501 35.85 40.83 -19.24
C SER A 501 36.68 42.05 -19.65
N PRO A 502 36.80 42.40 -20.94
CA PRO A 502 37.52 43.60 -21.40
C PRO A 502 36.92 44.92 -20.87
N ARG A 503 35.80 44.85 -20.13
CA ARG A 503 35.20 45.93 -19.35
C ARG A 503 35.22 45.58 -17.86
N GLY A 504 36.38 45.25 -17.28
CA GLY A 504 36.54 45.08 -15.83
C GLY A 504 35.87 46.26 -15.12
N GLY A 505 34.67 46.02 -14.58
CA GLY A 505 33.65 47.07 -14.53
C GLY A 505 32.84 47.04 -13.25
N ALA A 506 32.39 48.23 -12.84
CA ALA A 506 31.52 48.42 -11.70
C ALA A 506 30.24 47.55 -11.80
N SER A 507 29.73 47.13 -10.65
CA SER A 507 28.41 46.49 -10.57
C SER A 507 27.33 47.42 -11.11
N PHE A 508 26.29 46.82 -11.69
CA PHE A 508 25.19 47.56 -12.32
C PHE A 508 23.84 46.92 -12.00
N ASP A 509 22.78 47.73 -12.06
CA ASP A 509 21.39 47.33 -11.79
C ASP A 509 20.98 46.17 -12.71
N PHE A 510 20.48 45.08 -12.14
CA PHE A 510 20.11 43.88 -12.90
C PHE A 510 18.85 44.11 -13.75
N PHE A 511 17.82 44.75 -13.16
CA PHE A 511 16.57 45.11 -13.83
C PHE A 511 16.63 46.53 -14.38
N ARG A 512 16.32 46.72 -15.67
CA ARG A 512 16.38 48.03 -16.35
C ARG A 512 15.31 48.12 -17.44
N GLY A 513 14.64 49.27 -17.51
CA GLY A 513 13.60 49.56 -18.52
C GLY A 513 12.44 48.57 -18.51
N ARG A 514 11.99 48.16 -17.32
CA ARG A 514 11.05 47.05 -17.13
C ARG A 514 10.02 47.32 -16.04
N VAL A 515 8.80 46.87 -16.25
CA VAL A 515 7.79 46.73 -15.19
C VAL A 515 8.23 45.61 -14.26
N THR A 516 8.22 45.84 -12.94
CA THR A 516 8.63 44.86 -11.94
C THR A 516 7.45 44.24 -11.20
N PHE A 517 7.59 42.95 -10.90
CA PHE A 517 6.62 42.10 -10.21
C PHE A 517 7.30 41.50 -8.99
N PRO A 518 7.08 42.05 -7.78
CA PRO A 518 7.69 41.52 -6.56
C PRO A 518 7.24 40.09 -6.28
N VAL A 519 8.18 39.20 -6.02
CA VAL A 519 7.93 37.82 -5.60
C VAL A 519 8.11 37.76 -4.09
N THR A 520 7.12 37.19 -3.39
CA THR A 520 7.11 37.14 -1.93
C THR A 520 7.27 35.73 -1.39
N ASP A 521 7.85 35.61 -0.19
CA ASP A 521 7.77 34.38 0.58
C ASP A 521 6.34 34.11 1.10
N ARG A 522 6.15 33.01 1.82
CA ARG A 522 4.84 32.66 2.41
C ARG A 522 4.33 33.72 3.38
N ARG A 523 5.19 34.54 4.00
CA ARG A 523 4.81 35.61 4.94
C ARG A 523 4.47 36.93 4.23
N GLY A 524 4.62 37.00 2.91
CA GLY A 524 4.38 38.21 2.12
C GLY A 524 5.58 39.15 2.06
N ARG A 525 6.76 38.73 2.52
CA ARG A 525 7.99 39.55 2.42
C ARG A 525 8.61 39.39 1.05
N VAL A 526 9.08 40.47 0.45
CA VAL A 526 9.71 40.44 -0.87
C VAL A 526 11.05 39.68 -0.80
N VAL A 527 11.24 38.74 -1.72
CA VAL A 527 12.44 37.87 -1.80
C VAL A 527 13.07 37.82 -3.18
N ALA A 528 12.34 38.19 -4.23
CA ALA A 528 12.84 38.31 -5.60
C ALA A 528 11.95 39.24 -6.43
N PHE A 529 12.32 39.47 -7.70
CA PHE A 529 11.49 40.17 -8.67
C PHE A 529 11.42 39.39 -9.99
N GLY A 530 10.25 39.38 -10.60
CA GLY A 530 10.08 39.23 -12.05
C GLY A 530 10.05 40.60 -12.71
N ALA A 531 10.46 40.71 -13.97
CA ALA A 531 10.48 41.98 -14.67
C ALA A 531 10.21 41.84 -16.17
N ARG A 532 9.28 42.64 -16.71
CA ARG A 532 8.85 42.61 -18.11
C ARG A 532 9.26 43.87 -18.85
N THR A 533 9.83 43.74 -20.04
CA THR A 533 10.12 44.89 -20.91
C THR A 533 8.88 45.31 -21.71
N LEU A 534 8.83 46.58 -22.12
CA LEU A 534 7.74 47.14 -22.94
C LEU A 534 8.10 47.25 -24.44
N GLY A 535 9.39 47.11 -24.79
CA GLY A 535 9.90 47.18 -26.16
C GLY A 535 10.61 45.91 -26.61
N ASP A 536 11.53 46.01 -27.56
CA ASP A 536 12.23 44.87 -28.19
C ASP A 536 13.34 44.23 -27.32
N GLY A 537 13.42 44.60 -26.04
CA GLY A 537 14.44 44.09 -25.12
C GLY A 537 14.30 42.58 -24.87
N GLN A 538 15.37 41.82 -25.09
CA GLN A 538 15.39 40.38 -24.79
C GLN A 538 16.11 40.09 -23.46
N PRO A 539 15.64 39.12 -22.65
CA PRO A 539 14.38 38.37 -22.80
C PRO A 539 13.15 39.22 -22.42
N LYS A 540 11.95 38.85 -22.93
CA LYS A 540 10.68 39.55 -22.63
C LYS A 540 10.39 39.62 -21.12
N TYR A 541 10.56 38.50 -20.42
CA TYR A 541 10.52 38.39 -18.96
C TYR A 541 11.89 38.01 -18.42
N LEU A 542 12.29 38.67 -17.34
CA LEU A 542 13.55 38.45 -16.62
C LEU A 542 13.24 38.24 -15.14
N ASN A 543 13.71 37.15 -14.55
CA ASN A 543 13.52 36.86 -13.13
C ASN A 543 14.86 37.01 -12.39
N SER A 544 14.79 37.35 -11.10
CA SER A 544 15.95 37.28 -10.21
C SER A 544 16.65 35.92 -10.33
N PRO A 545 17.99 35.88 -10.24
CA PRO A 545 18.71 34.62 -10.04
C PRO A 545 18.34 33.98 -8.69
N ASP A 546 18.68 32.71 -8.47
CA ASP A 546 18.54 32.09 -7.15
C ASP A 546 19.43 32.82 -6.12
N THR A 547 18.89 33.04 -4.93
CA THR A 547 19.53 33.75 -3.81
C THR A 547 19.29 33.00 -2.50
N PRO A 548 19.93 33.38 -1.38
CA PRO A 548 19.61 32.80 -0.07
C PRO A 548 18.16 33.00 0.39
N LEU A 549 17.42 33.95 -0.22
CA LEU A 549 16.01 34.19 0.06
C LEU A 549 15.07 33.58 -0.97
N PHE A 550 15.56 33.21 -2.16
CA PHE A 550 14.73 32.87 -3.31
C PHE A 550 15.25 31.64 -4.05
N HIS A 551 14.37 30.65 -4.19
CA HIS A 551 14.61 29.44 -4.96
C HIS A 551 13.51 29.26 -6.00
N LYS A 552 13.83 29.50 -7.27
CA LYS A 552 12.86 29.51 -8.37
C LYS A 552 12.09 28.19 -8.52
N GLY A 553 12.75 27.07 -8.26
CA GLY A 553 12.17 25.72 -8.40
C GLY A 553 11.19 25.30 -7.30
N SER A 554 11.09 26.03 -6.20
CA SER A 554 10.22 25.68 -5.06
C SER A 554 9.21 26.77 -4.70
N MET A 555 9.31 27.95 -5.32
CA MET A 555 8.43 29.08 -5.06
C MET A 555 7.41 29.29 -6.18
N LEU A 556 6.29 29.91 -5.81
CA LEU A 556 5.17 30.25 -6.70
C LEU A 556 4.83 31.73 -6.52
N TYR A 557 4.69 32.45 -7.63
CA TYR A 557 4.21 33.83 -7.62
C TYR A 557 2.75 33.89 -7.14
N GLY A 558 2.41 34.91 -6.35
CA GLY A 558 1.05 35.10 -5.82
C GLY A 558 0.70 34.20 -4.62
N LEU A 559 1.60 33.32 -4.17
CA LEU A 559 1.32 32.35 -3.10
C LEU A 559 0.86 33.02 -1.79
N ALA A 560 1.50 34.11 -1.37
CA ALA A 560 1.13 34.82 -0.15
C ALA A 560 -0.30 35.39 -0.20
N HIS A 561 -0.70 35.87 -1.39
CA HIS A 561 -2.03 36.43 -1.68
C HIS A 561 -3.09 35.33 -1.84
N ALA A 562 -2.68 34.15 -2.32
CA ALA A 562 -3.57 33.06 -2.67
C ALA A 562 -3.88 32.08 -1.53
N ARG A 563 -2.92 31.87 -0.62
CA ARG A 563 -2.92 30.75 0.33
C ARG A 563 -4.16 30.64 1.22
N GLU A 564 -4.73 31.77 1.65
CA GLU A 564 -5.85 31.81 2.58
C GLU A 564 -7.13 31.38 1.85
N THR A 565 -7.50 32.14 0.81
CA THR A 565 -8.62 31.83 -0.07
C THR A 565 -8.53 30.42 -0.67
N ALA A 566 -7.33 29.98 -1.07
CA ALA A 566 -7.15 28.65 -1.67
C ALA A 566 -7.48 27.52 -0.68
N ARG A 567 -7.07 27.67 0.58
CA ARG A 567 -7.36 26.70 1.65
C ARG A 567 -8.82 26.73 2.06
N GLU A 568 -9.40 27.93 2.20
CA GLU A 568 -10.81 28.09 2.55
C GLU A 568 -11.74 27.47 1.50
N LYS A 569 -11.42 27.65 0.21
CA LYS A 569 -12.20 27.08 -0.89
C LYS A 569 -11.81 25.64 -1.23
N GLY A 570 -10.66 25.16 -0.74
CA GLY A 570 -10.09 23.86 -1.15
C GLY A 570 -9.69 23.81 -2.63
N VAL A 571 -9.39 24.96 -3.25
CA VAL A 571 -9.07 25.10 -4.68
C VAL A 571 -7.81 25.93 -4.84
N ALA A 572 -6.87 25.46 -5.65
CA ALA A 572 -5.70 26.21 -6.07
C ALA A 572 -5.59 26.19 -7.60
N LEU A 573 -5.22 27.31 -8.19
CA LEU A 573 -5.11 27.49 -9.64
C LEU A 573 -3.69 27.91 -10.01
N ALA A 574 -2.98 27.10 -10.79
CA ALA A 574 -1.69 27.48 -11.36
C ALA A 574 -1.87 27.92 -12.82
N VAL A 575 -1.36 29.10 -13.16
CA VAL A 575 -1.33 29.67 -14.52
C VAL A 575 0.10 29.94 -14.96
N GLU A 576 0.33 30.33 -16.21
CA GLU A 576 1.69 30.41 -16.77
C GLU A 576 2.49 31.64 -16.31
N GLY A 577 1.84 32.80 -16.14
CA GLY A 577 2.54 34.07 -15.97
C GLY A 577 2.07 34.97 -14.82
N TYR A 578 2.90 35.99 -14.55
CA TYR A 578 2.62 37.02 -13.54
C TYR A 578 1.31 37.79 -13.82
N MET A 579 1.13 38.20 -15.08
CA MET A 579 -0.04 39.00 -15.49
C MET A 579 -1.34 38.21 -15.33
N ASP A 580 -1.31 36.91 -15.64
CA ASP A 580 -2.46 36.02 -15.51
C ASP A 580 -2.92 35.93 -14.06
N VAL A 581 -1.98 35.74 -13.13
CA VAL A 581 -2.27 35.74 -11.68
C VAL A 581 -2.91 37.06 -11.26
N ILE A 582 -2.36 38.20 -11.67
CA ILE A 582 -2.86 39.51 -11.28
C ILE A 582 -4.27 39.74 -11.84
N ALA A 583 -4.49 39.44 -13.11
CA ALA A 583 -5.79 39.56 -13.77
C ALA A 583 -6.85 38.66 -13.11
N LEU A 584 -6.48 37.42 -12.79
CA LEU A 584 -7.32 36.46 -12.08
C LEU A 584 -7.71 36.95 -10.68
N HIS A 585 -6.76 37.48 -9.91
CA HIS A 585 -7.05 38.05 -8.59
C HIS A 585 -8.01 39.24 -8.68
N GLN A 586 -7.85 40.11 -9.68
CA GLN A 586 -8.76 41.23 -9.92
C GLN A 586 -10.17 40.75 -10.31
N ALA A 587 -10.26 39.63 -11.03
CA ALA A 587 -11.53 39.01 -11.43
C ALA A 587 -12.18 38.12 -10.34
N GLY A 588 -11.58 38.04 -9.13
CA GLY A 588 -12.13 37.28 -8.00
C GLY A 588 -11.57 35.88 -7.80
N PHE A 589 -10.68 35.42 -8.68
CA PHE A 589 -9.95 34.14 -8.57
C PHE A 589 -8.71 34.30 -7.70
N GLN A 590 -8.91 34.74 -6.45
CA GLN A 590 -7.85 35.06 -5.49
C GLN A 590 -7.11 33.83 -4.93
N TYR A 591 -7.17 32.69 -5.61
CA TYR A 591 -6.45 31.45 -5.33
C TYR A 591 -5.49 31.09 -6.47
N ALA A 592 -5.28 32.01 -7.42
CA ALA A 592 -4.36 31.83 -8.54
C ALA A 592 -2.90 32.09 -8.15
N VAL A 593 -1.99 31.28 -8.68
CA VAL A 593 -0.53 31.36 -8.55
C VAL A 593 0.15 31.02 -9.87
N ALA A 594 1.45 31.29 -10.00
CA ALA A 594 2.21 30.93 -11.21
C ALA A 594 3.64 30.44 -10.90
N PRO A 595 4.19 29.49 -11.69
CA PRO A 595 5.60 29.17 -11.64
C PRO A 595 6.44 30.33 -12.18
N LEU A 596 7.68 30.43 -11.72
CA LEU A 596 8.52 31.60 -11.94
C LEU A 596 9.37 31.48 -13.22
N GLY A 597 8.72 31.32 -14.38
CA GLY A 597 9.35 31.32 -15.71
C GLY A 597 10.17 30.06 -16.04
N THR A 598 9.75 28.91 -15.53
CA THR A 598 10.22 27.56 -15.89
C THR A 598 9.01 26.62 -15.99
N ALA A 599 9.19 25.45 -16.59
CA ALA A 599 8.21 24.38 -16.45
C ALA A 599 7.95 24.10 -14.96
N LEU A 600 6.69 23.78 -14.64
CA LEU A 600 6.26 23.42 -13.29
C LEU A 600 7.12 22.26 -12.75
N THR A 601 7.62 22.40 -11.53
CA THR A 601 8.46 21.39 -10.86
C THR A 601 7.65 20.52 -9.91
N GLU A 602 8.20 19.38 -9.51
CA GLU A 602 7.62 18.49 -8.50
C GLU A 602 7.46 19.21 -7.14
N GLN A 603 8.44 20.01 -6.73
CA GLN A 603 8.38 20.80 -5.49
C GLN A 603 7.26 21.85 -5.53
N GLN A 604 7.02 22.46 -6.70
CA GLN A 604 5.90 23.39 -6.89
C GLN A 604 4.55 22.67 -6.87
N ILE A 605 4.46 21.46 -7.44
CA ILE A 605 3.26 20.62 -7.34
C ILE A 605 2.98 20.28 -5.88
N GLU A 606 4.00 19.89 -5.10
CA GLU A 606 3.84 19.63 -3.68
C GLU A 606 3.41 20.88 -2.89
N GLU A 607 3.90 22.07 -3.26
CA GLU A 607 3.42 23.32 -2.67
C GLU A 607 1.95 23.61 -3.02
N LEU A 608 1.50 23.33 -4.25
CA LEU A 608 0.09 23.40 -4.63
C LEU A 608 -0.76 22.39 -3.82
N TRP A 609 -0.26 21.18 -3.58
CA TRP A 609 -0.94 20.17 -2.76
C TRP A 609 -1.09 20.53 -1.29
N ARG A 610 -0.36 21.54 -0.80
CA ARG A 610 -0.57 22.13 0.53
C ARG A 610 -1.72 23.15 0.56
N LEU A 611 -2.25 23.52 -0.61
CA LEU A 611 -3.37 24.44 -0.76
C LEU A 611 -4.67 23.70 -1.11
N ALA A 612 -4.60 22.73 -2.02
CA ALA A 612 -5.74 21.92 -2.47
C ALA A 612 -5.29 20.49 -2.80
N ASP A 613 -6.17 19.50 -2.62
CA ASP A 613 -5.87 18.09 -2.91
C ASP A 613 -5.74 17.82 -4.42
N GLU A 614 -6.52 18.54 -5.23
CA GLU A 614 -6.54 18.44 -6.69
C GLU A 614 -6.42 19.84 -7.34
N PRO A 615 -5.25 20.51 -7.28
CA PRO A 615 -5.06 21.82 -7.89
C PRO A 615 -5.28 21.78 -9.40
N ILE A 616 -5.79 22.89 -9.94
CA ILE A 616 -6.05 23.07 -11.36
C ILE A 616 -4.83 23.74 -12.00
N LEU A 617 -4.28 23.13 -13.04
CA LEU A 617 -3.23 23.68 -13.88
C LEU A 617 -3.88 24.20 -15.16
N CYS A 618 -3.86 25.51 -15.37
CA CYS A 618 -4.45 26.16 -16.53
C CYS A 618 -3.36 26.60 -17.51
N PHE A 619 -3.49 26.14 -18.75
CA PHE A 619 -2.53 26.36 -19.83
C PHE A 619 -3.18 27.13 -20.98
N ASP A 620 -2.35 27.86 -21.71
CA ASP A 620 -2.77 28.56 -22.92
C ASP A 620 -3.17 27.55 -24.01
N GLY A 621 -4.09 27.95 -24.89
CA GLY A 621 -4.62 27.09 -25.96
C GLY A 621 -3.66 26.80 -27.12
N ASP A 622 -2.42 27.27 -27.05
CA ASP A 622 -1.44 27.18 -28.12
C ASP A 622 -0.54 25.92 -28.03
N ASN A 623 0.35 25.74 -29.02
CA ASN A 623 1.28 24.61 -29.06
C ASN A 623 2.32 24.63 -27.92
N ALA A 624 2.57 25.77 -27.28
CA ALA A 624 3.48 25.87 -26.15
C ALA A 624 2.78 25.40 -24.86
N GLY A 625 1.53 25.85 -24.65
CA GLY A 625 0.66 25.44 -23.56
C GLY A 625 0.38 23.93 -23.58
N GLN A 626 0.09 23.34 -24.75
CA GLN A 626 -0.05 21.87 -24.86
C GLN A 626 1.23 21.11 -24.46
N ARG A 627 2.40 21.61 -24.86
CA ARG A 627 3.69 21.03 -24.45
C ARG A 627 3.96 21.21 -22.95
N ALA A 628 3.50 22.31 -22.36
CA ALA A 628 3.60 22.56 -20.93
C ALA A 628 2.66 21.61 -20.14
N MET A 629 1.43 21.43 -20.60
CA MET A 629 0.47 20.46 -20.07
C MET A 629 1.04 19.04 -20.06
N ALA A 630 1.59 18.58 -21.19
CA ALA A 630 2.17 17.24 -21.28
C ALA A 630 3.35 17.05 -20.31
N ARG A 631 4.22 18.05 -20.16
CA ARG A 631 5.31 18.02 -19.17
C ARG A 631 4.79 18.00 -17.74
N ALA A 632 3.78 18.80 -17.42
CA ALA A 632 3.20 18.83 -16.08
C ALA A 632 2.54 17.50 -15.73
N ALA A 633 1.83 16.85 -16.67
CA ALA A 633 1.28 15.51 -16.48
C ALA A 633 2.38 14.47 -16.21
N ALA A 634 3.47 14.48 -16.99
CA ALA A 634 4.60 13.58 -16.79
C ALA A 634 5.34 13.82 -15.46
N ARG A 635 5.42 15.07 -14.98
CA ARG A 635 6.00 15.41 -13.68
C ARG A 635 5.09 15.03 -12.50
N GLY A 636 3.77 15.06 -12.70
CA GLY A 636 2.79 14.72 -11.69
C GLY A 636 2.69 13.22 -11.40
N LEU A 637 2.76 12.37 -12.43
CA LEU A 637 2.59 10.91 -12.31
C LEU A 637 3.50 10.26 -11.24
N PRO A 638 4.83 10.50 -11.23
CA PRO A 638 5.71 9.80 -10.29
C PRO A 638 5.46 10.13 -8.82
N ILE A 639 4.97 11.35 -8.55
CA ILE A 639 4.80 11.88 -7.19
C ILE A 639 3.36 11.77 -6.68
N LEU A 640 2.45 11.13 -7.42
CA LEU A 640 1.06 10.92 -6.98
C LEU A 640 0.99 10.20 -5.64
N LYS A 641 0.04 10.63 -4.80
CA LYS A 641 -0.21 10.08 -3.46
C LYS A 641 -1.71 9.81 -3.31
N PRO A 642 -2.14 8.90 -2.43
CA PRO A 642 -3.56 8.70 -2.14
C PRO A 642 -4.24 10.03 -1.79
N GLY A 643 -5.31 10.37 -2.51
CA GLY A 643 -6.04 11.63 -2.33
C GLY A 643 -5.35 12.89 -2.88
N LYS A 644 -4.23 12.78 -3.59
CA LYS A 644 -3.54 13.92 -4.23
C LYS A 644 -3.45 13.70 -5.74
N SER A 645 -4.00 14.63 -6.51
CA SER A 645 -4.03 14.53 -7.98
C SER A 645 -3.87 15.91 -8.64
N LEU A 646 -3.94 15.97 -9.96
CA LEU A 646 -3.90 17.22 -10.74
C LEU A 646 -5.12 17.29 -11.66
N ARG A 647 -5.62 18.50 -11.87
CA ARG A 647 -6.63 18.81 -12.89
C ARG A 647 -6.04 19.77 -13.91
N PHE A 648 -6.53 19.72 -15.14
CA PHE A 648 -5.96 20.44 -16.27
C PHE A 648 -7.05 21.21 -17.00
N ALA A 649 -6.89 22.52 -17.09
CA ALA A 649 -7.74 23.39 -17.89
C ALA A 649 -6.94 23.91 -19.08
N VAL A 650 -7.52 23.88 -20.28
CA VAL A 650 -6.90 24.43 -21.49
C VAL A 650 -7.79 25.56 -22.01
N LEU A 651 -7.20 26.73 -22.22
CA LEU A 651 -7.92 27.89 -22.72
C LEU A 651 -8.19 27.78 -24.23
N PRO A 652 -9.26 28.42 -24.74
CA PRO A 652 -9.48 28.53 -26.18
C PRO A 652 -8.36 29.35 -26.84
N TYR A 653 -7.71 28.84 -27.89
CA TYR A 653 -6.77 29.64 -28.67
C TYR A 653 -7.47 30.83 -29.35
N PRO A 654 -6.89 32.06 -29.36
CA PRO A 654 -5.55 32.44 -28.88
C PRO A 654 -5.53 33.09 -27.48
N GLU A 655 -6.51 32.77 -26.62
CA GLU A 655 -6.70 33.46 -25.34
C GLU A 655 -5.72 32.97 -24.26
N ASP A 656 -5.28 33.90 -23.42
CA ASP A 656 -4.68 33.69 -22.08
C ASP A 656 -5.72 34.05 -20.99
N PRO A 657 -5.48 33.81 -19.68
CA PRO A 657 -6.43 34.18 -18.64
C PRO A 657 -6.80 35.66 -18.64
N ASP A 658 -5.83 36.56 -18.89
CA ASP A 658 -6.04 38.01 -18.93
C ASP A 658 -6.98 38.40 -20.09
N SER A 659 -6.69 37.94 -21.30
CA SER A 659 -7.46 38.25 -22.51
C SER A 659 -8.86 37.62 -22.48
N LEU A 660 -9.00 36.39 -21.97
CA LEU A 660 -10.31 35.73 -21.83
C LEU A 660 -11.22 36.50 -20.86
N ILE A 661 -10.69 36.89 -19.69
CA ILE A 661 -11.44 37.66 -18.70
C ILE A 661 -11.81 39.03 -19.28
N LYS A 662 -10.89 39.69 -19.98
CA LYS A 662 -11.14 40.99 -20.60
C LYS A 662 -12.22 40.90 -21.69
N ALA A 663 -12.25 39.84 -22.48
CA ALA A 663 -13.17 39.68 -23.59
C ALA A 663 -14.56 39.15 -23.18
N LYS A 664 -14.61 38.17 -22.26
CA LYS A 664 -15.83 37.39 -21.95
C LYS A 664 -16.22 37.37 -20.46
N GLY A 665 -15.41 37.99 -19.60
CA GLY A 665 -15.68 38.13 -18.17
C GLY A 665 -15.36 36.89 -17.33
N ALA A 666 -15.47 37.05 -16.00
CA ALA A 666 -15.11 36.03 -15.02
C ALA A 666 -15.92 34.73 -15.16
N ALA A 667 -17.19 34.81 -15.58
CA ALA A 667 -18.04 33.63 -15.78
C ALA A 667 -17.48 32.69 -16.87
N ALA A 668 -16.90 33.25 -17.94
CA ALA A 668 -16.27 32.45 -18.99
C ALA A 668 -15.02 31.73 -18.48
N MET A 669 -14.21 32.40 -17.64
CA MET A 669 -13.06 31.77 -17.00
C MET A 669 -13.52 30.65 -16.05
N GLN A 670 -14.55 30.87 -15.24
CA GLN A 670 -15.10 29.85 -14.35
C GLN A 670 -15.57 28.61 -15.13
N ALA A 671 -16.24 28.79 -16.27
CA ALA A 671 -16.67 27.67 -17.11
C ALA A 671 -15.48 26.83 -17.64
N VAL A 672 -14.35 27.46 -17.96
CA VAL A 672 -13.11 26.74 -18.32
C VAL A 672 -12.56 25.94 -17.14
N LEU A 673 -12.55 26.52 -15.94
CA LEU A 673 -12.08 25.84 -14.72
C LEU A 673 -12.99 24.67 -14.32
N ASP A 674 -14.31 24.83 -14.44
CA ASP A 674 -15.29 23.78 -14.13
C ASP A 674 -15.16 22.58 -15.09
N ALA A 675 -14.74 22.84 -16.33
CA ALA A 675 -14.47 21.83 -17.35
C ALA A 675 -13.08 21.19 -17.25
N ALA A 676 -12.27 21.51 -16.22
CA ALA A 676 -10.91 20.99 -16.09
C ALA A 676 -10.88 19.46 -16.03
N SER A 677 -10.02 18.84 -16.83
CA SER A 677 -9.87 17.38 -16.95
C SER A 677 -8.97 16.80 -15.86
N PRO A 678 -9.32 15.68 -15.23
CA PRO A 678 -8.41 14.96 -14.34
C PRO A 678 -7.14 14.49 -15.04
N LEU A 679 -6.03 14.34 -14.30
CA LEU A 679 -4.76 13.82 -14.82
C LEU A 679 -4.93 12.53 -15.62
N PHE A 680 -5.75 11.59 -15.13
CA PHE A 680 -6.05 10.34 -15.83
C PHE A 680 -6.58 10.56 -17.26
N GLU A 681 -7.53 11.48 -17.44
CA GLU A 681 -8.09 11.79 -18.77
C GLU A 681 -7.05 12.45 -19.67
N VAL A 682 -6.24 13.36 -19.13
CA VAL A 682 -5.16 14.00 -19.88
C VAL A 682 -4.11 12.99 -20.31
N THR A 683 -3.70 12.07 -19.43
CA THR A 683 -2.76 11.00 -19.78
C THR A 683 -3.32 10.10 -20.87
N TRP A 684 -4.61 9.73 -20.79
CA TRP A 684 -5.29 8.97 -21.84
C TRP A 684 -5.34 9.72 -23.17
N GLN A 685 -5.75 10.99 -23.16
CA GLN A 685 -5.82 11.82 -24.35
C GLN A 685 -4.44 11.95 -25.01
N LEU A 686 -3.41 12.32 -24.25
CA LEU A 686 -2.05 12.45 -24.77
C LEU A 686 -1.52 11.14 -25.39
N ALA A 687 -1.91 9.99 -24.82
CA ALA A 687 -1.50 8.69 -25.34
C ALA A 687 -2.30 8.26 -26.59
N THR A 688 -3.48 8.82 -26.85
CA THR A 688 -4.39 8.35 -27.92
C THR A 688 -4.58 9.33 -29.07
N GLU A 689 -4.41 10.63 -28.81
CA GLU A 689 -4.67 11.71 -29.76
C GLU A 689 -3.79 11.59 -31.00
N GLY A 690 -4.40 11.73 -32.18
CA GLY A 690 -3.71 11.63 -33.47
C GLY A 690 -3.22 10.22 -33.87
N ARG A 691 -3.56 9.16 -33.12
CA ARG A 691 -3.10 7.79 -33.40
C ARG A 691 -4.18 6.94 -34.05
N ALA A 692 -3.79 6.15 -35.05
CA ALA A 692 -4.59 5.04 -35.55
C ALA A 692 -4.45 3.85 -34.60
N LEU A 693 -5.57 3.37 -34.04
CA LEU A 693 -5.63 2.25 -33.08
C LEU A 693 -6.52 1.11 -33.62
N ASP A 694 -6.47 0.93 -34.93
CA ASP A 694 -7.26 0.04 -35.75
C ASP A 694 -6.74 -1.41 -35.77
N THR A 695 -5.45 -1.63 -35.50
CA THR A 695 -4.86 -2.98 -35.45
C THR A 695 -4.60 -3.47 -34.02
N PRO A 696 -4.59 -4.79 -33.77
CA PRO A 696 -4.22 -5.38 -32.49
C PRO A 696 -2.82 -4.97 -31.99
N GLU A 697 -1.83 -4.90 -32.87
CA GLU A 697 -0.45 -4.53 -32.53
C GLU A 697 -0.37 -3.08 -32.04
N ARG A 698 -1.09 -2.17 -32.72
CA ARG A 698 -1.16 -0.75 -32.33
C ARG A 698 -1.86 -0.56 -30.98
N ARG A 699 -2.89 -1.36 -30.71
CA ARG A 699 -3.57 -1.38 -29.39
C ARG A 699 -2.68 -1.95 -28.30
N ALA A 700 -1.94 -3.03 -28.57
CA ALA A 700 -0.97 -3.60 -27.64
C ALA A 700 0.16 -2.61 -27.32
N ALA A 701 0.64 -1.86 -28.32
CA ALA A 701 1.63 -0.80 -28.11
C ALA A 701 1.10 0.34 -27.21
N LEU A 702 -0.16 0.75 -27.40
CA LEU A 702 -0.81 1.72 -26.49
C LEU A 702 -0.95 1.16 -25.07
N GLU A 703 -1.36 -0.10 -24.91
CA GLU A 703 -1.47 -0.73 -23.60
C GLU A 703 -0.11 -0.77 -22.88
N GLN A 704 0.96 -1.13 -23.60
CA GLN A 704 2.31 -1.15 -23.06
C GLN A 704 2.80 0.26 -22.64
N GLU A 705 2.54 1.28 -23.46
CA GLU A 705 2.89 2.67 -23.13
C GLU A 705 2.14 3.18 -21.88
N LEU A 706 0.82 2.94 -21.80
CA LEU A 706 0.02 3.33 -20.64
C LEU A 706 0.46 2.58 -19.37
N LYS A 707 0.83 1.31 -19.53
CA LYS A 707 1.43 0.52 -18.46
C LYS A 707 2.73 1.15 -18.00
N GLU A 708 3.68 1.45 -18.89
CA GLU A 708 4.95 2.10 -18.56
C GLU A 708 4.76 3.42 -17.81
N LYS A 709 3.89 4.31 -18.30
CA LYS A 709 3.53 5.57 -17.61
C LYS A 709 2.95 5.33 -16.21
N THR A 710 2.16 4.27 -16.04
CA THR A 710 1.56 3.90 -14.75
C THR A 710 2.62 3.37 -13.79
N PHE A 711 3.64 2.66 -14.28
CA PHE A 711 4.75 2.16 -13.45
C PHE A 711 5.70 3.25 -12.95
N GLU A 712 5.66 4.45 -13.54
CA GLU A 712 6.36 5.63 -13.00
C GLU A 712 5.76 6.09 -11.66
N ILE A 713 4.48 5.80 -11.40
CA ILE A 713 3.79 6.16 -10.14
C ILE A 713 4.44 5.42 -8.97
N ALA A 714 5.01 6.17 -8.02
CA ALA A 714 5.72 5.61 -6.87
C ALA A 714 4.79 4.90 -5.88
N ASP A 715 3.59 5.45 -5.64
CA ASP A 715 2.62 4.84 -4.73
C ASP A 715 1.94 3.61 -5.36
N GLU A 716 2.11 2.46 -4.71
CA GLU A 716 1.64 1.17 -5.26
C GLU A 716 0.11 1.07 -5.34
N GLY A 717 -0.60 1.70 -4.40
CA GLY A 717 -2.05 1.69 -4.35
C GLY A 717 -2.66 2.53 -5.46
N VAL A 718 -2.13 3.75 -5.66
CA VAL A 718 -2.54 4.63 -6.77
C VAL A 718 -2.18 3.99 -8.11
N ARG A 719 -0.97 3.41 -8.23
CA ARG A 719 -0.53 2.67 -9.43
C ARG A 719 -1.50 1.56 -9.81
N TYR A 720 -1.93 0.75 -8.84
CA TYR A 720 -2.92 -0.31 -9.08
C TYR A 720 -4.24 0.24 -9.65
N GLN A 721 -4.76 1.34 -9.07
CA GLN A 721 -6.02 1.95 -9.51
C GLN A 721 -5.90 2.54 -10.92
N TYR A 722 -4.79 3.22 -11.25
CA TYR A 722 -4.55 3.72 -12.61
C TYR A 722 -4.48 2.59 -13.63
N LEU A 723 -3.80 1.48 -13.31
CA LEU A 723 -3.69 0.32 -14.20
C LEU A 723 -5.06 -0.32 -14.47
N ALA A 724 -5.88 -0.50 -13.42
CA ALA A 724 -7.24 -1.02 -13.54
C ALA A 724 -8.12 -0.10 -14.40
N ALA A 725 -8.03 1.22 -14.17
CA ALA A 725 -8.81 2.21 -14.92
C ALA A 725 -8.42 2.26 -16.42
N PHE A 726 -7.12 2.21 -16.75
CA PHE A 726 -6.69 2.17 -18.16
C PHE A 726 -7.13 0.90 -18.87
N ARG A 727 -7.05 -0.26 -18.22
CA ARG A 727 -7.57 -1.52 -18.79
C ARG A 727 -9.05 -1.44 -19.11
N GLU A 728 -9.85 -0.89 -18.19
CA GLU A 728 -11.29 -0.72 -18.41
C GLU A 728 -11.59 0.28 -19.53
N ARG A 729 -10.82 1.38 -19.61
CA ARG A 729 -10.94 2.37 -20.70
C ARG A 729 -10.59 1.76 -22.06
N MET A 730 -9.51 0.99 -22.16
CA MET A 730 -9.12 0.22 -23.36
C MET A 730 -10.24 -0.73 -23.80
N ARG A 731 -10.78 -1.52 -22.87
CA ARG A 731 -11.86 -2.47 -23.14
C ARG A 731 -13.11 -1.78 -23.68
N THR A 732 -13.44 -0.61 -23.13
CA THR A 732 -14.62 0.16 -23.54
C THR A 732 -14.42 0.83 -24.90
N ALA A 733 -13.25 1.43 -25.14
CA ALA A 733 -12.94 2.14 -26.37
C ALA A 733 -12.86 1.23 -27.61
N PHE A 734 -12.37 -0.01 -27.45
CA PHE A 734 -12.19 -0.96 -28.55
C PHE A 734 -13.18 -2.12 -28.54
N ARG A 735 -14.29 -1.97 -27.81
CA ARG A 735 -15.36 -2.97 -27.78
C ARG A 735 -15.88 -3.20 -29.20
N PRO A 736 -15.91 -4.44 -29.72
CA PRO A 736 -16.44 -4.69 -31.05
C PRO A 736 -17.92 -4.26 -31.11
N PRO A 737 -18.35 -3.59 -32.19
CA PRO A 737 -19.75 -3.21 -32.35
C PRO A 737 -20.61 -4.48 -32.33
N ARG A 738 -21.68 -4.45 -31.55
CA ARG A 738 -22.71 -5.51 -31.62
C ARG A 738 -23.32 -5.47 -33.02
N PRO A 739 -23.51 -6.61 -33.70
CA PRO A 739 -24.15 -6.62 -35.01
C PRO A 739 -25.55 -6.02 -34.90
N GLN A 740 -25.74 -4.88 -35.56
CA GLN A 740 -27.03 -4.23 -35.69
C GLN A 740 -27.81 -5.02 -36.75
N TRP A 741 -28.73 -5.87 -36.32
CA TRP A 741 -29.63 -6.59 -37.22
C TRP A 741 -30.60 -5.59 -37.85
N ASN A 742 -30.19 -4.99 -38.97
CA ASN A 742 -31.06 -4.25 -39.87
C ASN A 742 -31.85 -5.25 -40.73
N GLY A 743 -33.02 -5.65 -40.23
CA GLY A 743 -34.02 -6.27 -41.09
C GLY A 743 -34.53 -5.23 -42.11
N PRO A 744 -34.69 -5.59 -43.40
CA PRO A 744 -35.43 -4.77 -44.35
C PRO A 744 -36.91 -4.69 -43.92
N GLY A 745 -37.43 -3.47 -43.90
CA GLY A 745 -38.81 -3.20 -43.49
C GLY A 745 -39.86 -3.76 -44.45
N GLY A 746 -41.00 -4.09 -43.84
CA GLY A 746 -42.33 -3.78 -44.36
C GLY A 746 -42.85 -4.61 -45.53
N GLY A 747 -43.79 -5.51 -45.25
CA GLY A 747 -44.69 -6.03 -46.27
C GLY A 747 -45.30 -7.35 -45.85
N GLY A 748 -46.62 -7.39 -45.70
CA GLY A 748 -47.34 -8.53 -45.16
C GLY A 748 -47.17 -9.80 -45.99
N GLY A 749 -47.22 -10.95 -45.33
CA GLY A 749 -46.94 -12.19 -46.04
C GLY A 749 -47.14 -13.42 -45.19
N LYS A 750 -48.41 -13.77 -44.98
CA LYS A 750 -48.94 -15.11 -44.68
C LYS A 750 -48.43 -15.78 -43.41
N ARG A 751 -49.32 -15.73 -42.41
CA ARG A 751 -49.59 -16.79 -41.43
C ARG A 751 -49.26 -18.18 -42.01
N TYR A 752 -48.18 -18.77 -41.53
CA TYR A 752 -48.15 -20.21 -41.33
C TYR A 752 -48.79 -20.47 -39.97
N GLU A 753 -50.07 -20.84 -39.99
CA GLU A 753 -50.77 -21.40 -38.84
C GLU A 753 -50.14 -22.76 -38.50
N ILE A 754 -49.29 -22.77 -37.48
CA ILE A 754 -48.98 -24.00 -36.76
C ILE A 754 -50.23 -24.30 -35.91
N LYS A 755 -50.98 -25.33 -36.29
CA LYS A 755 -52.10 -25.86 -35.51
C LYS A 755 -51.62 -26.22 -34.10
N ARG A 756 -52.09 -25.47 -33.10
CA ARG A 756 -51.91 -25.76 -31.67
C ARG A 756 -52.64 -27.05 -31.31
N ARG A 757 -51.99 -27.89 -30.51
CA ARG A 757 -52.66 -29.04 -29.88
C ARG A 757 -53.31 -28.58 -28.56
N PRO A 758 -54.39 -29.23 -28.10
CA PRO A 758 -54.99 -28.91 -26.81
C PRO A 758 -53.94 -29.12 -25.71
N GLY A 759 -53.47 -28.04 -25.07
CA GLY A 759 -52.45 -28.09 -24.02
C GLY A 759 -51.34 -27.04 -24.11
N ASP A 760 -51.19 -26.30 -25.21
CA ASP A 760 -50.14 -25.28 -25.32
C ASP A 760 -50.42 -24.04 -24.42
N PRO A 761 -49.50 -23.64 -23.51
CA PRO A 761 -49.71 -22.49 -22.63
C PRO A 761 -49.66 -21.14 -23.37
N ALA A 762 -50.36 -20.14 -22.82
CA ALA A 762 -50.47 -18.82 -23.42
C ALA A 762 -49.13 -18.05 -23.46
N LEU A 763 -48.83 -17.41 -24.58
CA LEU A 763 -47.57 -16.69 -24.86
C LEU A 763 -47.36 -15.40 -24.06
N ARG A 764 -48.34 -14.96 -23.25
CA ARG A 764 -48.25 -13.82 -22.33
C ARG A 764 -49.22 -14.00 -21.16
N SER A 765 -48.78 -13.66 -19.94
CA SER A 765 -49.62 -13.58 -18.75
C SER A 765 -50.47 -12.30 -18.74
N MET A 766 -51.51 -12.27 -17.90
CA MET A 766 -52.52 -11.19 -17.79
C MET A 766 -51.97 -9.78 -17.47
N ASP A 767 -50.69 -9.68 -17.13
CA ASP A 767 -49.97 -8.48 -16.71
C ASP A 767 -48.98 -7.94 -17.77
N GLY A 768 -49.01 -8.49 -19.00
CA GLY A 768 -48.42 -7.83 -20.18
C GLY A 768 -46.90 -7.94 -20.33
N ARG A 769 -46.23 -8.88 -19.65
CA ARG A 769 -44.77 -9.06 -19.70
C ARG A 769 -44.34 -10.23 -20.59
N LEU A 770 -43.10 -10.17 -21.11
CA LEU A 770 -42.46 -11.21 -21.90
C LEU A 770 -41.83 -12.30 -21.00
N PRO A 771 -41.86 -13.58 -21.37
CA PRO A 771 -41.20 -14.65 -20.61
C PRO A 771 -39.68 -14.44 -20.62
N GLY A 772 -39.03 -14.56 -19.46
CA GLY A 772 -37.57 -14.46 -19.31
C GLY A 772 -37.04 -13.19 -18.66
N ALA A 773 -37.87 -12.16 -18.41
CA ALA A 773 -37.47 -11.03 -17.57
C ALA A 773 -37.65 -11.39 -16.08
N GLY A 774 -36.73 -12.18 -15.53
CA GLY A 774 -36.69 -12.48 -14.11
C GLY A 774 -36.58 -11.20 -13.27
N ARG A 775 -37.29 -11.15 -12.13
CA ARG A 775 -37.01 -10.17 -11.07
C ARG A 775 -35.55 -10.31 -10.62
N PRO A 776 -34.85 -9.22 -10.24
CA PRO A 776 -33.62 -9.37 -9.47
C PRO A 776 -33.94 -10.19 -8.23
N MET A 777 -33.28 -11.34 -8.08
CA MET A 777 -33.51 -12.17 -6.90
C MET A 777 -32.97 -11.46 -5.65
N PRO A 778 -33.67 -11.59 -4.51
CA PRO A 778 -33.12 -11.18 -3.22
C PRO A 778 -31.81 -11.94 -2.94
N PRO A 779 -30.93 -11.43 -2.06
CA PRO A 779 -29.64 -12.05 -1.79
C PRO A 779 -29.85 -13.51 -1.33
N ALA A 780 -29.47 -14.46 -2.18
CA ALA A 780 -29.52 -15.88 -1.86
C ALA A 780 -28.46 -16.22 -0.80
N SER A 781 -28.82 -17.13 0.11
CA SER A 781 -27.88 -17.66 1.09
C SER A 781 -26.66 -18.29 0.38
N PRO A 782 -25.48 -18.34 1.02
CA PRO A 782 -24.31 -19.01 0.47
C PRO A 782 -24.60 -20.45 0.03
N GLN A 783 -25.44 -21.18 0.78
CA GLN A 783 -25.89 -22.54 0.52
C GLN A 783 -26.72 -22.61 -0.77
N THR A 784 -27.76 -21.80 -0.89
CA THR A 784 -28.59 -21.72 -2.09
C THR A 784 -27.76 -21.31 -3.32
N ARG A 785 -26.71 -20.50 -3.15
CA ARG A 785 -25.80 -20.15 -4.24
C ARG A 785 -24.99 -21.37 -4.71
N GLN A 786 -24.51 -22.21 -3.79
CA GLN A 786 -23.77 -23.43 -4.11
C GLN A 786 -24.66 -24.47 -4.79
N GLU A 787 -25.87 -24.70 -4.29
CA GLU A 787 -26.87 -25.59 -4.90
C GLU A 787 -27.16 -25.23 -6.36
N ARG A 788 -27.34 -23.93 -6.61
CA ARG A 788 -27.57 -23.41 -7.97
C ARG A 788 -26.38 -23.70 -8.89
N LEU A 789 -25.15 -23.52 -8.41
CA LEU A 789 -23.94 -23.76 -9.20
C LEU A 789 -23.77 -25.25 -9.53
N LEU A 790 -24.04 -26.15 -8.57
CA LEU A 790 -23.97 -27.59 -8.77
C LEU A 790 -24.93 -28.07 -9.87
N LEU A 791 -26.18 -27.60 -9.87
CA LEU A 791 -27.14 -27.97 -10.92
C LEU A 791 -26.82 -27.31 -12.25
N THR A 792 -26.31 -26.07 -12.24
CA THR A 792 -25.94 -25.36 -13.47
C THR A 792 -24.84 -26.11 -14.22
N LEU A 793 -23.82 -26.62 -13.52
CA LEU A 793 -22.73 -27.37 -14.15
C LEU A 793 -23.23 -28.66 -14.81
N ILE A 794 -24.16 -29.39 -14.19
CA ILE A 794 -24.75 -30.61 -14.76
C ILE A 794 -25.66 -30.29 -15.95
N LEU A 795 -26.45 -29.22 -15.87
CA LEU A 795 -27.32 -28.79 -16.96
C LEU A 795 -26.53 -28.38 -18.21
N VAL A 796 -25.34 -27.81 -18.03
CA VAL A 796 -24.45 -27.36 -19.12
C VAL A 796 -23.57 -28.50 -19.65
N HIS A 797 -23.14 -29.42 -18.77
CA HIS A 797 -22.32 -30.57 -19.11
C HIS A 797 -23.00 -31.88 -18.64
N PRO A 798 -24.07 -32.35 -19.31
CA PRO A 798 -24.78 -33.57 -18.90
C PRO A 798 -23.90 -34.82 -18.72
N PRO A 799 -22.83 -35.06 -19.52
CA PRO A 799 -21.95 -36.20 -19.28
C PRO A 799 -21.33 -36.25 -17.88
N LEU A 800 -21.21 -35.09 -17.21
CA LEU A 800 -20.72 -35.01 -15.82
C LEU A 800 -21.57 -35.84 -14.85
N VAL A 801 -22.86 -36.05 -15.16
CA VAL A 801 -23.76 -36.79 -14.29
C VAL A 801 -23.28 -38.22 -14.05
N GLU A 802 -22.63 -38.87 -15.01
CA GLU A 802 -22.17 -40.27 -14.87
C GLU A 802 -21.20 -40.43 -13.70
N GLU A 803 -20.45 -39.36 -13.39
CA GLU A 803 -19.41 -39.34 -12.36
C GLU A 803 -19.93 -38.77 -11.03
N VAL A 804 -21.05 -38.04 -11.04
CA VAL A 804 -21.55 -37.32 -9.85
C VAL A 804 -22.97 -37.73 -9.42
N ALA A 805 -23.67 -38.59 -10.17
CA ALA A 805 -25.06 -38.98 -9.94
C ALA A 805 -25.30 -39.58 -8.55
N GLU A 806 -24.40 -40.45 -8.10
CA GLU A 806 -24.50 -41.13 -6.80
C GLU A 806 -24.47 -40.11 -5.65
N ARG A 807 -23.44 -39.26 -5.64
CA ARG A 807 -23.28 -38.16 -4.66
C ARG A 807 -24.42 -37.14 -4.73
N LEU A 808 -24.86 -36.79 -5.95
CA LEU A 808 -25.99 -35.89 -6.15
C LEU A 808 -27.31 -36.52 -5.69
N GLY A 809 -27.48 -37.84 -5.84
CA GLY A 809 -28.64 -38.61 -5.43
C GLY A 809 -28.84 -38.65 -3.92
N GLU A 810 -27.76 -38.87 -3.19
CA GLU A 810 -27.71 -38.94 -1.72
C GLU A 810 -27.90 -37.58 -1.03
N THR A 811 -27.68 -36.49 -1.76
CA THR A 811 -27.77 -35.13 -1.23
C THR A 811 -29.20 -34.59 -1.28
N THR A 812 -29.61 -33.83 -0.26
CA THR A 812 -30.86 -33.04 -0.30
C THR A 812 -30.53 -31.54 -0.36
N PHE A 813 -31.29 -30.80 -1.16
CA PHE A 813 -31.07 -29.34 -1.27
C PHE A 813 -31.98 -28.58 -0.31
N THR A 814 -31.44 -27.53 0.30
CA THR A 814 -32.16 -26.68 1.24
C THR A 814 -33.26 -25.88 0.54
N ASP A 815 -33.06 -25.53 -0.73
CA ASP A 815 -34.11 -24.95 -1.57
C ASP A 815 -34.99 -26.05 -2.19
N SER A 816 -36.28 -26.06 -1.83
CA SER A 816 -37.23 -27.09 -2.26
C SER A 816 -37.46 -27.16 -3.77
N GLU A 817 -37.29 -26.04 -4.49
CA GLU A 817 -37.47 -26.01 -5.96
C GLU A 817 -36.21 -26.53 -6.66
N LEU A 818 -35.01 -26.22 -6.14
CA LEU A 818 -33.76 -26.78 -6.62
C LEU A 818 -33.65 -28.28 -6.30
N ASP A 819 -34.16 -28.76 -5.15
CA ASP A 819 -34.19 -30.19 -4.84
C ASP A 819 -35.15 -30.99 -5.74
N LYS A 820 -36.29 -30.40 -6.10
CA LYS A 820 -37.19 -31.01 -7.11
C LYS A 820 -36.50 -31.08 -8.47
N LEU A 821 -35.80 -30.03 -8.87
CA LEU A 821 -35.03 -30.01 -10.13
C LEU A 821 -33.90 -31.04 -10.13
N ARG A 822 -33.16 -31.17 -9.02
CA ARG A 822 -32.13 -32.21 -8.81
C ARG A 822 -32.69 -33.61 -9.06
N ARG A 823 -33.83 -33.94 -8.44
CA ARG A 823 -34.52 -35.23 -8.65
C ARG A 823 -35.01 -35.41 -10.08
N GLY A 824 -35.48 -34.32 -10.71
CA GLY A 824 -35.85 -34.32 -12.13
C GLY A 824 -34.67 -34.63 -13.04
N ILE A 825 -33.50 -34.03 -12.79
CA ILE A 825 -32.25 -34.28 -13.52
C ILE A 825 -31.87 -35.77 -13.41
N LEU A 826 -31.85 -36.32 -12.19
CA LEU A 826 -31.53 -37.74 -11.95
C LEU A 826 -32.54 -38.68 -12.64
N LYS A 827 -33.83 -38.35 -12.62
CA LYS A 827 -34.90 -39.14 -13.27
C LYS A 827 -34.70 -39.26 -14.79
N HIS A 828 -34.33 -38.18 -15.48
CA HIS A 828 -34.21 -38.20 -16.95
C HIS A 828 -32.89 -38.80 -17.44
N LEU A 829 -31.83 -38.70 -16.63
CA LEU A 829 -30.52 -39.23 -16.96
C LEU A 829 -30.40 -40.74 -16.70
N ASP A 830 -31.24 -41.30 -15.81
CA ASP A 830 -31.38 -42.75 -15.61
C ASP A 830 -32.08 -43.45 -16.81
N ILE A 831 -32.89 -42.70 -17.58
CA ILE A 831 -33.71 -43.24 -18.69
C ILE A 831 -33.01 -43.12 -20.06
N ALA A 832 -32.13 -42.13 -20.24
CA ALA A 832 -31.43 -41.90 -21.50
C ALA A 832 -29.98 -41.47 -21.27
N ARG A 833 -29.04 -42.42 -21.44
CA ARG A 833 -27.60 -42.24 -21.16
C ARG A 833 -26.88 -41.25 -22.10
N ASP A 834 -27.47 -40.91 -23.24
CA ASP A 834 -26.82 -40.07 -24.27
C ASP A 834 -27.47 -38.69 -24.45
N LEU A 835 -28.09 -38.13 -23.40
CA LEU A 835 -28.74 -36.83 -23.51
C LEU A 835 -27.73 -35.68 -23.59
N ASP A 836 -27.77 -34.91 -24.68
CA ASP A 836 -27.08 -33.63 -24.76
C ASP A 836 -27.79 -32.54 -23.92
N SER A 837 -27.11 -31.41 -23.73
CA SER A 837 -27.58 -30.32 -22.86
C SER A 837 -28.95 -29.79 -23.31
N GLU A 838 -29.20 -29.72 -24.62
CA GLU A 838 -30.45 -29.22 -25.18
C GLU A 838 -31.61 -30.21 -24.94
N SER A 839 -31.35 -31.50 -25.11
CA SER A 839 -32.32 -32.57 -24.88
C SER A 839 -32.68 -32.74 -23.40
N LEU A 840 -31.70 -32.69 -22.49
CA LEU A 840 -31.94 -32.73 -21.04
C LEU A 840 -32.79 -31.54 -20.59
N GLN A 841 -32.45 -30.33 -21.05
CA GLN A 841 -33.24 -29.13 -20.76
C GLN A 841 -34.66 -29.25 -21.31
N GLY A 842 -34.85 -29.83 -22.50
CA GLY A 842 -36.17 -30.07 -23.10
C GLY A 842 -37.06 -31.00 -22.26
N HIS A 843 -36.49 -32.11 -21.76
CA HIS A 843 -37.22 -33.05 -20.89
C HIS A 843 -37.60 -32.42 -19.55
N LEU A 844 -36.68 -31.68 -18.91
CA LEU A 844 -36.96 -31.00 -17.64
C LEU A 844 -37.98 -29.87 -17.78
N ARG A 845 -37.99 -29.16 -18.91
CA ARG A 845 -39.02 -28.15 -19.22
C ARG A 845 -40.41 -28.78 -19.37
N SER A 846 -40.48 -29.96 -19.99
CA SER A 846 -41.71 -30.74 -20.16
C SER A 846 -42.24 -31.29 -18.81
N ASP A 847 -41.35 -31.57 -17.87
CA ASP A 847 -41.68 -31.95 -16.48
C ASP A 847 -42.06 -30.76 -15.58
N GLY A 848 -42.10 -29.54 -16.13
CA GLY A 848 -42.59 -28.33 -15.43
C GLY A 848 -41.51 -27.45 -14.79
N PHE A 849 -40.22 -27.72 -14.99
CA PHE A 849 -39.13 -26.98 -14.35
C PHE A 849 -38.71 -25.67 -15.06
N SER A 850 -39.47 -25.24 -16.07
CA SER A 850 -39.11 -24.09 -16.93
C SER A 850 -38.70 -22.82 -16.16
N PRO A 851 -39.41 -22.35 -15.11
CA PRO A 851 -39.03 -21.14 -14.38
C PRO A 851 -37.68 -21.23 -13.65
N VAL A 852 -37.36 -22.40 -13.10
CA VAL A 852 -36.11 -22.63 -12.35
C VAL A 852 -34.94 -22.79 -13.31
N LEU A 853 -35.14 -23.50 -14.42
CA LEU A 853 -34.15 -23.62 -15.51
C LEU A 853 -33.77 -22.26 -16.10
N ASP A 854 -34.76 -21.44 -16.42
CA ASP A 854 -34.52 -20.09 -16.95
C ASP A 854 -33.74 -19.23 -15.95
N SER A 855 -34.02 -19.39 -14.65
CA SER A 855 -33.30 -18.69 -13.57
C SER A 855 -31.84 -19.14 -13.42
N LEU A 856 -31.54 -20.43 -13.61
CA LEU A 856 -30.18 -20.97 -13.51
C LEU A 856 -29.34 -20.63 -14.75
N LEU A 857 -29.98 -20.60 -15.92
CA LEU A 857 -29.33 -20.38 -17.22
C LEU A 857 -29.31 -18.90 -17.66
N ASP A 858 -29.87 -17.98 -16.87
CA ASP A 858 -29.83 -16.54 -17.16
C ASP A 858 -28.40 -15.96 -17.05
N ALA A 859 -28.10 -15.04 -17.95
CA ALA A 859 -26.77 -14.76 -18.51
C ALA A 859 -25.70 -14.16 -17.57
N ASN A 860 -26.00 -13.96 -16.27
CA ASN A 860 -25.08 -13.40 -15.28
C ASN A 860 -24.47 -14.44 -14.33
N ALA A 861 -25.18 -15.53 -13.98
CA ALA A 861 -24.54 -16.66 -13.28
C ALA A 861 -23.64 -17.46 -14.23
N TYR A 862 -23.99 -17.44 -15.51
CA TYR A 862 -23.40 -18.22 -16.60
C TYR A 862 -22.03 -17.73 -17.11
N LYS A 863 -21.52 -16.58 -16.66
CA LYS A 863 -20.30 -15.96 -17.20
C LYS A 863 -19.04 -16.07 -16.34
N ILE A 864 -19.12 -16.63 -15.13
CA ILE A 864 -18.01 -16.55 -14.17
C ILE A 864 -16.99 -17.68 -14.33
N ALA A 865 -17.34 -18.79 -14.97
CA ALA A 865 -16.38 -19.76 -15.51
C ALA A 865 -17.13 -20.67 -16.48
N ARG A 866 -16.79 -20.63 -17.77
CA ARG A 866 -17.10 -21.75 -18.66
C ARG A 866 -15.83 -22.58 -18.76
N PRO A 867 -15.78 -23.77 -18.16
CA PRO A 867 -14.83 -24.76 -18.58
C PRO A 867 -15.23 -25.25 -19.99
N ASP A 868 -14.31 -25.18 -20.95
CA ASP A 868 -14.58 -25.63 -22.33
C ASP A 868 -14.60 -27.16 -22.43
N ALA A 869 -14.10 -27.86 -21.40
CA ALA A 869 -14.00 -29.31 -21.31
C ALA A 869 -14.73 -29.87 -20.06
N VAL A 870 -15.33 -31.06 -20.20
CA VAL A 870 -16.09 -31.74 -19.13
C VAL A 870 -15.25 -32.00 -17.88
N HIS A 871 -13.95 -32.27 -18.03
CA HIS A 871 -13.05 -32.53 -16.89
C HIS A 871 -12.85 -31.31 -15.98
N GLU A 872 -12.81 -30.10 -16.54
CA GLU A 872 -12.72 -28.89 -15.73
C GLU A 872 -14.06 -28.56 -15.03
N ALA A 873 -15.19 -28.90 -15.67
CA ALA A 873 -16.51 -28.83 -15.03
C ALA A 873 -16.60 -29.81 -13.84
N ARG A 874 -15.96 -30.99 -13.93
CA ARG A 874 -15.87 -31.97 -12.85
C ARG A 874 -15.12 -31.42 -11.64
N SER A 875 -13.89 -30.95 -11.82
CA SER A 875 -13.09 -30.42 -10.70
C SER A 875 -13.79 -29.24 -10.01
N LEU A 876 -14.49 -28.40 -10.78
CA LEU A 876 -15.26 -27.30 -10.23
C LEU A 876 -16.51 -27.79 -9.47
N TRP A 877 -17.21 -28.80 -9.98
CA TRP A 877 -18.35 -29.41 -9.29
C TRP A 877 -17.95 -30.04 -7.95
N GLU A 878 -16.85 -30.80 -7.93
CA GLU A 878 -16.31 -31.46 -6.72
C GLU A 878 -15.90 -30.44 -5.65
N HIS A 879 -15.27 -29.36 -6.05
CA HIS A 879 -14.91 -28.27 -5.16
C HIS A 879 -16.16 -27.63 -4.53
N ILE A 880 -17.19 -27.33 -5.31
CA ILE A 880 -18.42 -26.70 -4.81
C ILE A 880 -19.21 -27.68 -3.93
N PHE A 881 -19.25 -28.97 -4.29
CA PHE A 881 -19.96 -30.01 -3.55
C PHE A 881 -19.32 -30.22 -2.17
N THR A 882 -17.98 -30.25 -2.10
CA THR A 882 -17.22 -30.34 -0.84
C THR A 882 -17.51 -29.15 0.09
N LEU A 883 -17.68 -27.95 -0.48
CA LEU A 883 -18.04 -26.76 0.31
C LEU A 883 -19.51 -26.77 0.76
N TYR A 884 -20.40 -27.41 0.00
CA TYR A 884 -21.82 -27.53 0.30
C TYR A 884 -22.08 -28.51 1.45
N THR A 885 -21.50 -29.72 1.40
CA THR A 885 -21.71 -30.79 2.40
C THR A 885 -20.98 -30.57 3.72
N ARG A 886 -20.05 -29.61 3.78
CA ARG A 886 -19.18 -29.35 4.94
C ARG A 886 -19.91 -28.90 6.19
N LYS A 887 -21.08 -28.28 6.07
CA LYS A 887 -21.84 -27.73 7.23
C LYS A 887 -22.75 -28.75 7.92
N GLU A 888 -23.41 -29.62 7.17
CA GLU A 888 -24.31 -30.64 7.73
C GLU A 888 -23.50 -31.68 8.53
N LEU A 889 -22.38 -32.15 7.97
CA LEU A 889 -21.46 -33.05 8.67
C LEU A 889 -20.86 -32.44 9.95
N GLN A 890 -20.68 -31.11 9.97
CA GLN A 890 -20.12 -30.41 11.13
C GLN A 890 -21.17 -30.15 12.22
N ALA A 891 -22.42 -29.90 11.84
CA ALA A 891 -23.55 -29.79 12.77
C ALA A 891 -23.94 -31.16 13.35
N ASP A 892 -23.94 -32.21 12.54
CA ASP A 892 -24.26 -33.58 12.96
C ASP A 892 -23.14 -34.16 13.83
N CYS A 893 -21.87 -33.88 13.50
CA CYS A 893 -20.76 -34.17 14.41
C CYS A 893 -20.90 -33.37 15.71
N GLY A 894 -21.29 -32.09 15.67
CA GLY A 894 -21.53 -31.27 16.86
C GLY A 894 -22.61 -31.86 17.77
N HIS A 895 -23.77 -32.22 17.21
CA HIS A 895 -24.85 -32.88 17.95
C HIS A 895 -24.46 -34.28 18.45
N ALA A 896 -23.74 -35.07 17.66
CA ALA A 896 -23.27 -36.39 18.09
C ALA A 896 -22.23 -36.28 19.21
N VAL A 897 -21.37 -35.26 19.19
CA VAL A 897 -20.42 -34.94 20.27
C VAL A 897 -21.16 -34.53 21.53
N GLU A 898 -22.17 -33.65 21.43
CA GLU A 898 -22.95 -33.22 22.61
C GLU A 898 -23.78 -34.37 23.20
N THR A 899 -24.36 -35.22 22.35
CA THR A 899 -25.14 -36.39 22.76
C THR A 899 -24.25 -37.43 23.43
N PHE A 900 -23.07 -37.71 22.87
CA PHE A 900 -22.07 -38.58 23.51
C PHE A 900 -21.52 -37.99 24.81
N ALA A 901 -21.31 -36.67 24.87
CA ALA A 901 -20.83 -36.00 26.08
C ALA A 901 -21.86 -36.01 27.22
N ARG A 902 -23.16 -35.97 26.89
CA ARG A 902 -24.23 -36.11 27.89
C ARG A 902 -24.46 -37.55 28.31
N GLU A 903 -24.37 -38.49 27.37
CA GLU A 903 -24.61 -39.91 27.62
C GLU A 903 -23.53 -40.76 26.92
N PRO A 904 -22.39 -40.99 27.59
CA PRO A 904 -21.26 -41.70 27.01
C PRO A 904 -21.51 -43.21 27.01
N SER A 905 -22.24 -43.66 26.00
CA SER A 905 -22.50 -45.07 25.69
C SER A 905 -21.70 -45.53 24.48
N GLU A 906 -21.43 -46.82 24.40
CA GLU A 906 -20.73 -47.43 23.25
C GLU A 906 -21.49 -47.22 21.94
N ALA A 907 -22.83 -47.18 21.99
CA ALA A 907 -23.68 -46.86 20.83
C ALA A 907 -23.50 -45.40 20.35
N ASN A 908 -23.47 -44.43 21.27
CA ASN A 908 -23.26 -43.02 20.93
C ASN A 908 -21.82 -42.73 20.47
N PHE A 909 -20.84 -43.45 21.04
CA PHE A 909 -19.44 -43.40 20.59
C PHE A 909 -19.30 -43.93 19.16
N ASN A 910 -19.91 -45.08 18.86
CA ASN A 910 -19.86 -45.68 17.52
C ASN A 910 -20.59 -44.83 16.48
N TYR A 911 -21.70 -44.18 16.85
CA TYR A 911 -22.41 -43.22 15.99
C TYR A 911 -21.55 -41.98 15.69
N LEU A 912 -20.91 -41.39 16.72
CA LEU A 912 -19.97 -40.29 16.56
C LEU A 912 -18.74 -40.67 15.72
N ALA A 913 -18.17 -41.85 15.95
CA ALA A 913 -17.03 -42.38 15.21
C ALA A 913 -17.40 -42.66 13.75
N ALA A 914 -18.61 -43.15 13.46
CA ALA A 914 -19.12 -43.32 12.11
C ALA A 914 -19.24 -41.98 11.37
N LEU A 915 -19.81 -40.95 12.02
CA LEU A 915 -19.93 -39.59 11.46
C LEU A 915 -18.56 -38.94 11.18
N ILE A 916 -17.60 -39.13 12.10
CA ILE A 916 -16.22 -38.66 11.94
C ILE A 916 -15.50 -39.44 10.82
N ASN A 917 -15.76 -40.74 10.66
CA ASN A 917 -15.19 -41.55 9.57
C ASN A 917 -15.80 -41.21 8.20
N SER A 918 -17.09 -40.91 8.11
CA SER A 918 -17.71 -40.38 6.88
C SER A 918 -17.16 -38.99 6.51
N ARG A 919 -16.65 -38.22 7.47
CA ARG A 919 -15.88 -36.98 7.21
C ARG A 919 -14.52 -37.25 6.56
N GLY A 920 -13.99 -38.48 6.69
CA GLY A 920 -12.70 -38.90 6.15
C GLY A 920 -12.78 -39.66 4.82
N ARG A 921 -13.82 -40.49 4.60
CA ARG A 921 -13.91 -41.37 3.41
C ARG A 921 -14.20 -40.67 2.08
N GLY A 922 -14.76 -39.45 2.07
CA GLY A 922 -15.01 -38.71 0.83
C GLY A 922 -13.74 -38.26 0.08
N LEU A 923 -12.54 -38.61 0.58
CA LEU A 923 -11.25 -38.30 -0.03
C LEU A 923 -10.49 -39.53 -0.55
N ASP A 924 -10.92 -40.76 -0.23
CA ASP A 924 -10.18 -41.99 -0.57
C ASP A 924 -10.81 -42.77 -1.76
N GLU A 925 -12.06 -42.52 -2.15
CA GLU A 925 -12.73 -43.28 -3.24
C GLU A 925 -12.48 -42.73 -4.66
N ASP A 926 -11.89 -41.54 -4.81
CA ASP A 926 -11.56 -40.97 -6.12
C ASP A 926 -10.25 -41.54 -6.73
N ASP A 927 -9.45 -42.30 -5.98
CA ASP A 927 -8.12 -42.80 -6.44
C ASP A 927 -8.13 -44.23 -7.01
N GLU A 928 -9.24 -44.99 -6.90
CA GLU A 928 -9.32 -46.38 -7.43
C GLU A 928 -10.02 -46.53 -8.79
N ARG A 929 -10.58 -45.48 -9.40
CA ARG A 929 -11.39 -45.60 -10.64
C ARG A 929 -10.81 -45.09 -11.96
N THR A 930 -9.59 -44.56 -12.01
CA THR A 930 -8.94 -44.21 -13.28
C THR A 930 -7.65 -44.97 -13.53
N GLY A 931 -7.77 -46.30 -13.50
CA GLY A 931 -6.83 -47.23 -14.14
C GLY A 931 -7.55 -48.01 -15.25
N ALA A 932 -7.69 -47.42 -16.44
CA ALA A 932 -7.90 -48.13 -17.71
C ALA A 932 -7.80 -47.15 -18.90
N GLY A 933 -6.78 -47.32 -19.75
CA GLY A 933 -6.60 -46.56 -20.99
C GLY A 933 -5.14 -46.27 -21.29
#